data_AF-A0A8C1Q5W4-F1
#
_entry.id   AF-A0A8C1Q5W4-F1
#
_cell.length_a   1.000
_cell.length_b   1.000
_cell.length_c   1.000
_cell.angle_alpha   90.00
_cell.angle_beta   90.00
_cell.angle_gamma   90.00
#
_symmetry.space_group_name_H-M   'P 1'
#
loop_
_entity.id
_entity.type
_entity.pdbx_description
1 polymer ?
#
loop_
_entity_poly.entity_id
_entity_poly.type
_entity_poly.pdbx_seq_one_letter_code
_entity_poly.pdbx_strand_id
1 'polypeptide(L)'
;MSLRRFSGVMESSGSAEPRELFEACRSGDLERVKKLVCPENVNSRDTAGRKSTPLHFAAGFGRRDVVDYLLQHGANVHARDDGGLISLHNACSFGHAEVVNLLLQHGADANSRDNWNYTPLHEAATKGKIDVCIVLLQHGAEPTIRNTDGRTALDLAEPSTKAVLTGDYRKDELLESARSGNEEKLMSLLTPLNVNCHASDGRKSTPLHLAAGYNRVHTVQLLLQHGADVHAKDKGDLVPLHNACSYGHYEVAELLVKHGACVNAMDLWQFTPLHEAASKNRLEVCSLLLSYGADPNFLNCHNKSAIDLAPTALLKERLAYEFRGHALLQAAREADMARFKKHLSLETINFKHPLTQETALHCVSTSAYPKRKQICELLLRKGANVNEKNKDFLTPLHLAAEKSHNDIIEVLVKHEAKVNVVDNLGQTALHRAAHCGHLQTCRVLLSVGCDPLITSLQGFSPSQLANESIQEILQEGAFTGNSDTDRQLLEASKSGDLEVVKKLCTLQNVNCRDVEGRQSTPLHFAAGYNRVAVVEYLLQHGADVHAKDKGGLVPLHNACSYGHYEVAELLVLHGAVVNVGDLWKFTPLHEAAIKGKYEICKLLLRHGADPTKKNRDGNTPLDLVKDGDTDIQDLLRGDAALLDAAKKGCLARVKKLCTPDNVNCRDTQGRHSTPLHLAAGYNNLEVAEYLLQHGAEVNSQDKGGLIPLHNAASYGHVDVAALLIKYNACVNATDKWAFTPLHEAAQKGRTQLCALLLEHGADPTLRNQEGQSPLDLVTADDVRALLTAAMPPSALPACYKPQVISVSASGAVVPSTLNSSPTPLSSDSSMEGQSGTFPELSTLLPPSGAEAIIDIEKKEQGLAIGLSIGQFLHNLGLEHLLEIFDREQMFSGLTEILRCTRRTRCKITLDVLVEMGHKELKEIGINAYGHRHKIIKGVERLISGPQSLNPYLTLNTTNSGTILIDLSPDDKEFQSVEEEMQSTIREHRDGGHAGGVFNRYSIVKIQKVCNKKLWERYTHRRKEVSEENHNHANERMLFHGSPFVNAIIHKGFDERHAYIGGMFGAGIYFAENSSKSNQYVYGIGGGTGCPLHKDRSCYMCQRHLLFCRVTLGKSFLQFSAMKMAHSPPGHHSVTGRPSVNGLALAEYVIYRGEQAYPEYLITYQIIKPDSSTD
;
A
#
# COMPACT_ATOMS: atom_id res chain seq x y z
N MET A 1 47.41 40.21 24.31
CA MET A 1 48.28 40.81 25.37
C MET A 1 47.39 41.52 26.39
N SER A 2 47.78 41.48 27.67
CA SER A 2 47.50 42.40 28.81
C SER A 2 46.19 43.19 28.95
N LEU A 3 45.67 43.52 30.16
CA LEU A 3 45.91 43.11 31.56
C LEU A 3 44.77 43.70 32.45
N ARG A 4 44.50 43.04 33.59
CA ARG A 4 44.07 43.60 34.90
C ARG A 4 42.71 44.30 35.12
N ARG A 5 42.15 43.96 36.29
CA ARG A 5 41.19 44.75 37.09
C ARG A 5 41.77 46.13 37.45
N PHE A 6 40.92 47.14 37.59
CA PHE A 6 40.98 48.09 38.71
C PHE A 6 39.60 48.67 39.02
N SER A 7 39.30 48.77 40.31
CA SER A 7 38.13 49.43 40.88
C SER A 7 38.52 50.79 41.44
N GLY A 8 37.72 51.83 41.21
CA GLY A 8 37.93 53.17 41.77
C GLY A 8 36.79 54.12 41.40
N VAL A 9 36.20 54.76 42.40
CA VAL A 9 35.01 55.62 42.28
C VAL A 9 35.40 57.09 42.26
N MET A 10 34.77 57.89 41.39
CA MET A 10 34.36 59.25 41.71
C MET A 10 33.05 59.57 40.97
N GLU A 11 32.07 60.06 41.72
CA GLU A 11 30.80 60.55 41.17
C GLU A 11 30.94 62.00 40.69
N SER A 12 30.27 62.32 39.58
CA SER A 12 29.87 63.70 39.30
C SER A 12 28.42 63.69 38.83
N SER A 13 27.58 64.49 39.48
CA SER A 13 26.14 64.54 39.29
C SER A 13 25.79 65.28 38.00
N GLY A 14 25.33 64.55 36.99
CA GLY A 14 24.87 65.14 35.72
C GLY A 14 25.00 64.26 34.46
N SER A 15 25.59 63.06 34.54
CA SER A 15 25.90 62.26 33.34
C SER A 15 25.68 60.74 33.47
N ALA A 16 24.72 60.30 34.27
CA ALA A 16 24.53 58.87 34.59
C ALA A 16 23.83 58.07 33.46
N GLU A 17 22.73 58.61 32.89
CA GLU A 17 21.82 57.87 32.00
C GLU A 17 22.48 57.17 30.81
N PRO A 18 23.42 57.79 30.05
CA PRO A 18 24.05 57.11 28.92
C PRO A 18 24.82 55.88 29.37
N ARG A 19 25.57 56.01 30.48
CA ARG A 19 26.43 54.95 31.01
C ARG A 19 25.62 53.77 31.54
N GLU A 20 24.43 54.02 32.09
CA GLU A 20 23.51 52.98 32.52
C GLU A 20 22.94 52.17 31.36
N LEU A 21 22.60 52.82 30.23
CA LEU A 21 22.13 52.13 29.04
C LEU A 21 23.20 51.19 28.47
N PHE A 22 24.45 51.66 28.32
CA PHE A 22 25.56 50.82 27.84
C PHE A 22 25.84 49.61 28.75
N GLU A 23 25.79 49.78 30.08
CA GLU A 23 26.01 48.67 31.01
C GLU A 23 24.82 47.69 31.03
N ALA A 24 23.58 48.16 30.85
CA ALA A 24 22.41 47.29 30.67
C ALA A 24 22.50 46.47 29.36
N CYS A 25 22.91 47.10 28.26
CA CYS A 25 23.16 46.41 26.99
C CYS A 25 24.30 45.39 27.07
N ARG A 26 25.30 45.63 27.93
CA ARG A 26 26.41 44.72 28.19
C ARG A 26 26.02 43.55 29.09
N SER A 27 25.25 43.79 30.16
CA SER A 27 24.81 42.76 31.10
C SER A 27 23.76 41.84 30.46
N GLY A 28 22.95 42.36 29.53
CA GLY A 28 21.79 41.66 28.96
C GLY A 28 20.49 41.92 29.71
N ASP A 29 20.44 42.95 30.55
CA ASP A 29 19.25 43.33 31.33
C ASP A 29 18.20 44.01 30.43
N LEU A 30 17.41 43.18 29.75
CA LEU A 30 16.39 43.62 28.79
C LEU A 30 15.34 44.55 29.43
N GLU A 31 14.94 44.30 30.67
CA GLU A 31 13.92 45.12 31.34
C GLU A 31 14.45 46.50 31.72
N ARG A 32 15.75 46.62 32.01
CA ARG A 32 16.41 47.92 32.16
C ARG A 32 16.64 48.60 30.81
N VAL A 33 17.01 47.88 29.76
CA VAL A 33 17.12 48.43 28.40
C VAL A 33 15.78 49.02 27.94
N LYS A 34 14.66 48.29 28.09
CA LYS A 34 13.30 48.76 27.77
C LYS A 34 12.90 50.07 28.48
N LYS A 35 13.43 50.31 29.68
CA LYS A 35 13.16 51.54 30.47
C LYS A 35 14.06 52.71 30.09
N LEU A 36 15.24 52.43 29.53
CA LEU A 36 16.27 53.44 29.23
C LEU A 36 16.35 53.82 27.76
N VAL A 37 15.88 52.98 26.83
CA VAL A 37 15.92 53.25 25.38
C VAL A 37 14.80 54.19 24.96
N CYS A 38 15.17 55.26 24.25
CA CYS A 38 14.26 56.16 23.54
C CYS A 38 14.79 56.45 22.12
N PRO A 39 13.96 57.01 21.21
CA PRO A 39 14.38 57.35 19.86
C PRO A 39 15.60 58.30 19.80
N GLU A 40 15.79 59.18 20.78
CA GLU A 40 16.96 60.07 20.83
C GLU A 40 18.26 59.35 21.22
N ASN A 41 18.21 58.26 22.01
CA ASN A 41 19.40 57.65 22.62
C ASN A 41 19.76 56.25 22.11
N VAL A 42 18.88 55.58 21.36
CA VAL A 42 19.11 54.22 20.81
C VAL A 42 20.38 54.12 19.95
N ASN A 43 20.77 55.22 19.30
CA ASN A 43 21.99 55.37 18.50
C ASN A 43 23.06 56.27 19.15
N SER A 44 22.97 56.49 20.46
CA SER A 44 24.00 57.22 21.22
C SER A 44 25.38 56.55 21.07
N ARG A 45 26.44 57.33 21.27
CA ARG A 45 27.84 56.88 21.15
C ARG A 45 28.52 56.96 22.51
N ASP A 46 29.25 55.92 22.87
CA ASP A 46 29.97 55.89 24.15
C ASP A 46 31.09 56.94 24.18
N THR A 47 31.25 57.62 25.32
CA THR A 47 32.20 58.75 25.46
C THR A 47 33.55 58.35 26.04
N ALA A 48 33.72 57.10 26.48
CA ALA A 48 34.91 56.61 27.18
C ALA A 48 35.73 55.59 26.37
N GLY A 49 35.18 55.06 25.29
CA GLY A 49 35.78 54.05 24.41
C GLY A 49 35.88 54.53 22.96
N ARG A 50 35.36 53.73 22.03
CA ARG A 50 35.56 53.91 20.57
C ARG A 50 34.37 54.58 19.88
N LYS A 51 33.50 55.28 20.61
CA LYS A 51 32.21 55.82 20.10
C LYS A 51 31.31 54.73 19.50
N SER A 52 31.33 53.55 20.11
CA SER A 52 30.46 52.42 19.82
C SER A 52 29.02 52.70 20.31
N THR A 53 28.01 52.16 19.63
CA THR A 53 26.58 52.35 19.99
C THR A 53 26.06 51.25 20.93
N PRO A 54 24.90 51.41 21.60
CA PRO A 54 24.31 50.34 22.44
C PRO A 54 24.24 48.97 21.74
N LEU A 55 23.94 48.99 20.43
CA LEU A 55 23.94 47.80 19.57
C LEU A 55 25.31 47.12 19.46
N HIS A 56 26.42 47.88 19.41
CA HIS A 56 27.78 47.33 19.38
C HIS A 56 28.13 46.57 20.67
N PHE A 57 27.67 47.07 21.83
CA PHE A 57 27.85 46.42 23.11
C PHE A 57 26.98 45.16 23.21
N ALA A 58 25.67 45.29 22.97
CA ALA A 58 24.75 44.15 23.01
C ALA A 58 25.20 43.02 22.06
N ALA A 59 25.68 43.37 20.86
CA ALA A 59 26.19 42.42 19.89
C ALA A 59 27.51 41.75 20.32
N GLY A 60 28.47 42.55 20.81
CA GLY A 60 29.78 42.05 21.25
C GLY A 60 29.75 41.20 22.53
N PHE A 61 28.67 41.27 23.31
CA PHE A 61 28.43 40.42 24.50
C PHE A 61 27.36 39.34 24.27
N GLY A 62 26.88 39.16 23.04
CA GLY A 62 25.99 38.06 22.67
C GLY A 62 24.56 38.18 23.20
N ARG A 63 24.06 39.39 23.45
CA ARG A 63 22.76 39.63 24.10
C ARG A 63 21.61 39.63 23.08
N ARG A 64 21.25 38.45 22.53
CA ARG A 64 20.27 38.31 21.44
C ARG A 64 18.98 39.11 21.67
N ASP A 65 18.31 38.96 22.81
CA ASP A 65 17.04 39.66 23.07
C ASP A 65 17.17 41.18 23.18
N VAL A 66 18.33 41.67 23.66
CA VAL A 66 18.64 43.11 23.67
C VAL A 66 18.95 43.62 22.27
N VAL A 67 19.68 42.85 21.46
CA VAL A 67 19.97 43.18 20.04
C VAL A 67 18.66 43.28 19.25
N ASP A 68 17.77 42.29 19.39
CA ASP A 68 16.45 42.28 18.76
C ASP A 68 15.62 43.51 19.14
N TYR A 69 15.49 43.77 20.45
CA TYR A 69 14.78 44.93 20.96
C TYR A 69 15.36 46.26 20.43
N LEU A 70 16.68 46.43 20.43
CA LEU A 70 17.34 47.63 19.90
C LEU A 70 17.08 47.82 18.40
N LEU A 71 17.16 46.76 17.59
CA LEU A 71 16.90 46.81 16.15
C LEU A 71 15.44 47.21 15.86
N GLN A 72 14.48 46.62 16.58
CA GLN A 72 13.06 46.98 16.48
C GLN A 72 12.78 48.45 16.86
N HIS A 73 13.61 49.04 17.73
CA HIS A 73 13.47 50.43 18.21
C HIS A 73 14.40 51.42 17.49
N GLY A 74 14.87 51.08 16.28
CA GLY A 74 15.58 52.01 15.39
C GLY A 74 17.10 52.08 15.58
N ALA A 75 17.73 51.09 16.22
CA ALA A 75 19.18 50.99 16.22
C ALA A 75 19.72 50.79 14.80
N ASN A 76 20.65 51.64 14.38
CA ASN A 76 21.26 51.60 13.05
C ASN A 76 22.30 50.47 12.98
N VAL A 77 21.94 49.41 12.26
CA VAL A 77 22.78 48.22 12.04
C VAL A 77 24.09 48.53 11.28
N HIS A 78 24.13 49.62 10.52
CA HIS A 78 25.31 50.08 9.76
C HIS A 78 26.13 51.16 10.50
N ALA A 79 25.78 51.52 11.74
CA ALA A 79 26.53 52.50 12.51
C ALA A 79 27.99 52.03 12.69
N ARG A 80 28.95 52.92 12.42
CA ARG A 80 30.39 52.65 12.60
C ARG A 80 30.96 53.33 13.83
N ASP A 81 31.76 52.58 14.58
CA ASP A 81 32.61 53.12 15.65
C ASP A 81 33.91 53.77 15.09
N ASP A 82 34.76 54.34 15.93
CA ASP A 82 35.98 55.07 15.52
C ASP A 82 37.01 54.18 14.80
N GLY A 83 36.94 52.84 14.93
CA GLY A 83 37.74 51.90 14.15
C GLY A 83 37.11 51.54 12.79
N GLY A 84 35.94 52.09 12.46
CA GLY A 84 35.16 51.76 11.27
C GLY A 84 34.34 50.48 11.39
N LEU A 85 34.40 49.79 12.53
CA LEU A 85 33.69 48.53 12.76
C LEU A 85 32.19 48.78 12.95
N ILE A 86 31.36 47.87 12.47
CA ILE A 86 29.92 47.81 12.75
C ILE A 86 29.64 46.76 13.85
N SER A 87 28.42 46.73 14.40
CA SER A 87 28.02 45.76 15.44
C SER A 87 28.24 44.29 15.04
N LEU A 88 28.12 43.97 13.74
CA LEU A 88 28.38 42.65 13.19
C LEU A 88 29.83 42.19 13.40
N HIS A 89 30.84 43.06 13.20
CA HIS A 89 32.25 42.70 13.47
C HIS A 89 32.47 42.28 14.92
N ASN A 90 31.86 42.99 15.88
CA ASN A 90 31.96 42.65 17.30
C ASN A 90 31.36 41.26 17.58
N ALA A 91 30.14 41.00 17.10
CA ALA A 91 29.50 39.69 17.27
C ALA A 91 30.33 38.56 16.65
N CYS A 92 30.93 38.81 15.48
CA CYS A 92 31.78 37.86 14.78
C CYS A 92 33.09 37.54 15.50
N SER A 93 33.80 38.56 16.02
CA SER A 93 35.05 38.37 16.77
C SER A 93 34.84 37.50 18.03
N PHE A 94 33.71 37.68 18.74
CA PHE A 94 33.44 36.90 19.96
C PHE A 94 32.79 35.54 19.71
N GLY A 95 32.10 35.35 18.57
CA GLY A 95 31.54 34.07 18.14
C GLY A 95 30.03 33.91 18.38
N HIS A 96 29.28 35.01 18.42
CA HIS A 96 27.86 35.00 18.79
C HIS A 96 26.96 34.72 17.57
N ALA A 97 26.97 33.48 17.07
CA ALA A 97 26.30 33.09 15.83
C ALA A 97 24.81 33.48 15.73
N GLU A 98 24.02 33.35 16.80
CA GLU A 98 22.61 33.77 16.82
C GLU A 98 22.45 35.29 16.61
N VAL A 99 23.32 36.09 17.24
CA VAL A 99 23.35 37.56 17.08
C VAL A 99 23.81 37.94 15.68
N VAL A 100 24.79 37.22 15.12
CA VAL A 100 25.27 37.42 13.75
C VAL A 100 24.12 37.18 12.77
N ASN A 101 23.40 36.06 12.89
CA ASN A 101 22.25 35.74 12.04
C ASN A 101 21.14 36.82 12.15
N LEU A 102 20.82 37.26 13.36
CA LEU A 102 19.83 38.32 13.60
C LEU A 102 20.23 39.67 12.96
N LEU A 103 21.50 40.08 13.10
CA LEU A 103 22.01 41.31 12.49
C LEU A 103 21.94 41.25 10.95
N LEU A 104 22.29 40.10 10.36
CA LEU A 104 22.21 39.87 8.90
C LEU A 104 20.76 39.90 8.40
N GLN A 105 19.82 39.28 9.12
CA GLN A 105 18.38 39.35 8.82
C GLN A 105 17.83 40.78 8.88
N HIS A 106 18.38 41.64 9.76
CA HIS A 106 18.07 43.07 9.81
C HIS A 106 18.91 43.93 8.84
N GLY A 107 19.55 43.31 7.84
CA GLY A 107 20.22 44.01 6.74
C GLY A 107 21.68 44.41 6.97
N ALA A 108 22.35 43.87 8.01
CA ALA A 108 23.79 44.09 8.16
C ALA A 108 24.55 43.58 6.91
N ASP A 109 25.41 44.42 6.32
CA ASP A 109 26.24 44.01 5.19
C ASP A 109 27.40 43.11 5.68
N ALA A 110 27.33 41.82 5.32
CA ALA A 110 28.33 40.80 5.62
C ALA A 110 29.73 41.11 5.07
N ASN A 111 29.83 42.00 4.07
CA ASN A 111 31.05 42.44 3.40
C ASN A 111 31.51 43.85 3.85
N SER A 112 30.89 44.40 4.89
CA SER A 112 31.27 45.68 5.51
C SER A 112 32.76 45.73 5.82
N ARG A 113 33.43 46.81 5.43
CA ARG A 113 34.87 47.03 5.67
C ARG A 113 35.10 48.07 6.77
N ASP A 114 35.93 47.72 7.75
CA ASP A 114 36.45 48.65 8.75
C ASP A 114 37.58 49.54 8.19
N ASN A 115 38.24 50.33 9.04
CA ASN A 115 39.32 51.24 8.61
C ASN A 115 40.59 50.52 8.10
N TRP A 116 40.73 49.22 8.32
CA TRP A 116 41.82 48.36 7.83
C TRP A 116 41.37 47.38 6.73
N ASN A 117 40.17 47.61 6.15
CA ASN A 117 39.52 46.72 5.19
C ASN A 117 39.25 45.29 5.70
N TYR A 118 39.23 45.07 7.02
CA TYR A 118 38.75 43.81 7.59
C TYR A 118 37.23 43.72 7.44
N THR A 119 36.77 42.54 7.05
CA THR A 119 35.33 42.19 7.02
C THR A 119 34.96 41.37 8.26
N PRO A 120 33.66 41.25 8.60
CA PRO A 120 33.21 40.34 9.65
C PRO A 120 33.72 38.89 9.49
N LEU A 121 33.94 38.44 8.26
CA LEU A 121 34.50 37.12 7.96
C LEU A 121 36.01 37.03 8.27
N HIS A 122 36.78 38.11 8.08
CA HIS A 122 38.17 38.16 8.53
C HIS A 122 38.25 38.01 10.05
N GLU A 123 37.42 38.76 10.80
CA GLU A 123 37.37 38.63 12.26
C GLU A 123 36.97 37.22 12.70
N ALA A 124 35.88 36.66 12.16
CA ALA A 124 35.45 35.30 12.50
C ALA A 124 36.54 34.25 12.23
N ALA A 125 37.23 34.33 11.09
CA ALA A 125 38.30 33.42 10.70
C ALA A 125 39.54 33.56 11.60
N THR A 126 40.00 34.79 11.87
CA THR A 126 41.16 35.06 12.74
C THR A 126 40.91 34.69 14.20
N LYS A 127 39.65 34.66 14.66
CA LYS A 127 39.27 34.21 16.01
C LYS A 127 38.81 32.75 16.08
N GLY A 128 38.92 31.98 14.99
CA GLY A 128 38.57 30.55 14.96
C GLY A 128 37.08 30.23 15.12
N LYS A 129 36.17 31.14 14.73
CA LYS A 129 34.72 31.03 14.94
C LYS A 129 34.02 30.32 13.77
N ILE A 130 34.06 28.99 13.79
CA ILE A 130 33.50 28.11 12.76
C ILE A 130 32.05 28.46 12.41
N ASP A 131 31.14 28.43 13.39
CA ASP A 131 29.69 28.58 13.15
C ASP A 131 29.36 29.98 12.59
N VAL A 132 30.08 31.01 13.05
CA VAL A 132 29.97 32.36 12.49
C VAL A 132 30.47 32.43 11.05
N CYS A 133 31.58 31.76 10.70
CA CYS A 133 32.05 31.71 9.32
C CYS A 133 31.01 31.06 8.40
N ILE A 134 30.34 29.99 8.86
CA ILE A 134 29.26 29.32 8.11
C ILE A 134 28.09 30.29 7.91
N VAL A 135 27.57 30.90 8.98
CA VAL A 135 26.44 31.87 8.89
C VAL A 135 26.78 33.04 7.97
N LEU A 136 27.99 33.61 8.05
CA LEU A 136 28.41 34.69 7.16
C LEU A 136 28.44 34.26 5.69
N LEU A 137 28.98 33.09 5.37
CA LEU A 137 28.99 32.56 3.99
C LEU A 137 27.58 32.26 3.48
N GLN A 138 26.68 31.79 4.34
CA GLN A 138 25.27 31.56 4.01
C GLN A 138 24.53 32.87 3.66
N HIS A 139 24.90 33.98 4.30
CA HIS A 139 24.40 35.32 4.03
C HIS A 139 25.27 36.14 3.06
N GLY A 140 26.04 35.47 2.18
CA GLY A 140 26.72 36.12 1.06
C GLY A 140 28.03 36.86 1.38
N ALA A 141 28.71 36.52 2.49
CA ALA A 141 30.06 37.02 2.72
C ALA A 141 31.05 36.49 1.67
N GLU A 142 31.84 37.40 1.08
CA GLU A 142 32.85 37.11 0.07
C GLU A 142 34.19 36.75 0.74
N PRO A 143 34.69 35.50 0.65
CA PRO A 143 35.96 35.10 1.24
C PRO A 143 37.20 35.66 0.52
N THR A 144 37.00 36.24 -0.66
CA THR A 144 38.06 36.74 -1.57
C THR A 144 38.45 38.20 -1.33
N ILE A 145 37.68 38.93 -0.50
CA ILE A 145 38.00 40.32 -0.13
C ILE A 145 39.36 40.36 0.58
N ARG A 146 40.17 41.39 0.26
CA ARG A 146 41.48 41.62 0.87
C ARG A 146 41.46 42.80 1.83
N ASN A 147 42.15 42.66 2.96
CA ASN A 147 42.42 43.72 3.93
C ASN A 147 43.53 44.69 3.44
N THR A 148 43.92 45.67 4.25
CA THR A 148 45.02 46.61 3.92
C THR A 148 46.40 45.96 3.77
N ASP A 149 46.64 44.78 4.35
CA ASP A 149 47.86 43.98 4.14
C ASP A 149 47.82 43.14 2.85
N GLY A 150 46.73 43.25 2.06
CA GLY A 150 46.49 42.45 0.87
C GLY A 150 46.08 41.00 1.15
N ARG A 151 45.77 40.64 2.40
CA ARG A 151 45.42 39.28 2.85
C ARG A 151 43.91 39.07 2.85
N THR A 152 43.49 37.85 2.53
CA THR A 152 42.09 37.40 2.59
C THR A 152 41.74 36.79 3.96
N ALA A 153 40.46 36.51 4.19
CA ALA A 153 40.01 35.80 5.39
C ALA A 153 40.69 34.42 5.54
N LEU A 154 40.96 33.72 4.42
CA LEU A 154 41.64 32.41 4.42
C LEU A 154 43.12 32.52 4.81
N ASP A 155 43.79 33.60 4.41
CA ASP A 155 45.21 33.85 4.75
C ASP A 155 45.41 34.10 6.25
N LEU A 156 44.40 34.69 6.91
CA LEU A 156 44.40 35.01 8.35
C LEU A 156 43.67 33.98 9.22
N ALA A 157 43.09 32.94 8.63
CA ALA A 157 42.25 31.97 9.33
C ALA A 157 43.04 31.08 10.29
N GLU A 158 42.49 30.87 11.50
CA GLU A 158 42.92 29.79 12.39
C GLU A 158 42.70 28.42 11.72
N PRO A 159 43.54 27.38 11.99
CA PRO A 159 43.48 26.10 11.30
C PRO A 159 42.10 25.41 11.34
N SER A 160 41.34 25.62 12.41
CA SER A 160 39.96 25.11 12.57
C SER A 160 38.95 25.72 11.60
N THR A 161 39.15 26.99 11.22
CA THR A 161 38.28 27.72 10.27
C THR A 161 38.71 27.63 8.81
N LYS A 162 39.98 27.29 8.54
CA LYS A 162 40.47 27.12 7.15
C LYS A 162 39.61 26.16 6.34
N ALA A 163 39.21 25.03 6.94
CA ALA A 163 38.35 24.05 6.27
C ALA A 163 36.97 24.59 5.89
N VAL A 164 36.43 25.57 6.62
CA VAL A 164 35.15 26.24 6.25
C VAL A 164 35.36 27.08 5.00
N LEU A 165 36.47 27.84 4.97
CA LEU A 165 36.84 28.74 3.88
C LEU A 165 37.39 28.02 2.63
N THR A 166 37.69 26.72 2.69
CA THR A 166 37.95 25.87 1.51
C THR A 166 36.76 25.00 1.10
N GLY A 167 35.68 24.98 1.90
CA GLY A 167 34.52 24.09 1.69
C GLY A 167 34.73 22.64 2.13
N ASP A 168 35.89 22.28 2.69
CA ASP A 168 36.17 20.92 3.19
C ASP A 168 35.53 20.60 4.55
N TYR A 169 35.07 21.62 5.31
CA TYR A 169 34.56 21.45 6.66
C TYR A 169 33.37 20.48 6.71
N ARG A 170 33.60 19.33 7.37
CA ARG A 170 32.62 18.24 7.55
C ARG A 170 31.95 17.80 6.24
N LYS A 171 32.66 17.89 5.11
CA LYS A 171 32.13 17.56 3.77
C LYS A 171 31.49 16.18 3.69
N ASP A 172 32.06 15.17 4.36
CA ASP A 172 31.51 13.81 4.36
C ASP A 172 30.16 13.73 5.10
N GLU A 173 29.95 14.54 6.14
CA GLU A 173 28.65 14.67 6.80
C GLU A 173 27.63 15.47 5.96
N LEU A 174 28.06 16.50 5.23
CA LEU A 174 27.20 17.22 4.28
C LEU A 174 26.70 16.26 3.17
N LEU A 175 27.61 15.46 2.61
CA LEU A 175 27.32 14.45 1.59
C LEU A 175 26.39 13.34 2.13
N GLU A 176 26.62 12.85 3.34
CA GLU A 176 25.73 11.86 3.96
C GLU A 176 24.39 12.48 4.39
N SER A 177 24.34 13.77 4.76
CA SER A 177 23.07 14.49 4.98
C SER A 177 22.27 14.59 3.69
N ALA A 178 22.92 14.88 2.56
CA ALA A 178 22.29 14.90 1.24
C ALA A 178 21.79 13.50 0.80
N ARG A 179 22.51 12.42 1.15
CA ARG A 179 22.11 11.03 0.88
C ARG A 179 20.96 10.55 1.77
N SER A 180 21.04 10.84 3.05
CA SER A 180 20.07 10.42 4.08
C SER A 180 18.79 11.25 4.05
N GLY A 181 18.84 12.48 3.52
CA GLY A 181 17.74 13.45 3.58
C GLY A 181 17.67 14.19 4.92
N ASN A 182 18.78 14.33 5.64
CA ASN A 182 18.83 15.10 6.88
C ASN A 182 18.97 16.59 6.56
N GLU A 183 17.82 17.24 6.39
CA GLU A 183 17.70 18.64 5.96
C GLU A 183 18.28 19.63 6.97
N GLU A 184 18.00 19.46 8.27
CA GLU A 184 18.56 20.29 9.34
C GLU A 184 20.10 20.24 9.33
N LYS A 185 20.66 19.03 9.24
CA LYS A 185 22.12 18.85 9.24
C LYS A 185 22.75 19.37 7.96
N LEU A 186 22.12 19.16 6.80
CA LEU A 186 22.52 19.75 5.52
C LEU A 186 22.60 21.28 5.65
N MET A 187 21.50 21.92 6.06
CA MET A 187 21.40 23.38 6.15
C MET A 187 22.37 23.97 7.18
N SER A 188 22.70 23.25 8.26
CA SER A 188 23.72 23.69 9.23
C SER A 188 25.16 23.70 8.69
N LEU A 189 25.42 23.04 7.55
CA LEU A 189 26.75 22.87 6.95
C LEU A 189 26.88 23.50 5.56
N LEU A 190 25.76 23.73 4.86
CA LEU A 190 25.73 24.14 3.47
C LEU A 190 26.18 25.60 3.30
N THR A 191 27.10 25.85 2.37
CA THR A 191 27.64 27.16 2.02
C THR A 191 27.88 27.23 0.51
N PRO A 192 28.01 28.44 -0.09
CA PRO A 192 28.39 28.58 -1.49
C PRO A 192 29.72 27.90 -1.87
N LEU A 193 30.59 27.64 -0.89
CA LEU A 193 31.90 27.00 -1.09
C LEU A 193 31.85 25.47 -1.12
N ASN A 194 30.80 24.84 -0.55
CA ASN A 194 30.72 23.37 -0.42
C ASN A 194 29.47 22.74 -1.03
N VAL A 195 28.51 23.51 -1.52
CA VAL A 195 27.29 23.00 -2.20
C VAL A 195 27.60 22.06 -3.38
N ASN A 196 28.72 22.30 -4.07
CA ASN A 196 29.22 21.48 -5.18
C ASN A 196 30.47 20.66 -4.80
N CYS A 197 30.68 20.35 -3.52
CA CYS A 197 31.79 19.48 -3.10
C CYS A 197 31.65 18.07 -3.69
N HIS A 198 32.74 17.31 -3.77
CA HIS A 198 32.74 15.97 -4.38
C HIS A 198 33.00 14.88 -3.33
N ALA A 199 32.27 13.77 -3.44
CA ALA A 199 32.48 12.60 -2.61
C ALA A 199 33.86 11.96 -2.80
N SER A 200 34.48 11.58 -1.68
CA SER A 200 35.75 10.87 -1.60
C SER A 200 35.66 9.39 -2.03
N ASP A 201 34.45 8.89 -2.34
CA ASP A 201 34.13 7.48 -2.65
C ASP A 201 34.62 6.98 -4.03
N GLY A 202 35.53 7.73 -4.65
CA GLY A 202 36.08 7.44 -5.98
C GLY A 202 35.15 7.79 -7.15
N ARG A 203 33.83 8.01 -6.93
CA ARG A 203 32.91 8.47 -7.98
C ARG A 203 32.87 10.00 -8.13
N LYS A 204 33.32 10.77 -7.14
CA LYS A 204 33.25 12.25 -7.15
C LYS A 204 31.82 12.80 -7.30
N SER A 205 30.79 12.06 -6.88
CA SER A 205 29.41 12.55 -6.92
C SER A 205 29.22 13.75 -5.96
N THR A 206 28.49 14.78 -6.38
CA THR A 206 28.18 15.97 -5.54
C THR A 206 26.99 15.72 -4.60
N PRO A 207 26.70 16.59 -3.60
CA PRO A 207 25.48 16.48 -2.80
C PRO A 207 24.22 16.32 -3.65
N LEU A 208 24.12 17.05 -4.77
CA LEU A 208 22.98 16.98 -5.69
C LEU A 208 22.86 15.60 -6.37
N HIS A 209 23.97 14.96 -6.75
CA HIS A 209 23.95 13.59 -7.28
C HIS A 209 23.44 12.57 -6.26
N LEU A 210 23.82 12.73 -4.99
CA LEU A 210 23.40 11.85 -3.89
C LEU A 210 21.93 12.07 -3.56
N ALA A 211 21.51 13.31 -3.34
CA ALA A 211 20.12 13.66 -3.09
C ALA A 211 19.20 13.20 -4.25
N ALA A 212 19.66 13.35 -5.50
CA ALA A 212 18.93 12.90 -6.67
C ALA A 212 18.81 11.37 -6.77
N GLY A 213 19.90 10.63 -6.56
CA GLY A 213 19.89 9.16 -6.63
C GLY A 213 19.12 8.46 -5.50
N TYR A 214 18.97 9.12 -4.35
CA TYR A 214 18.28 8.58 -3.17
C TYR A 214 16.86 9.16 -2.95
N ASN A 215 16.28 9.80 -3.97
CA ASN A 215 14.93 10.39 -3.98
C ASN A 215 14.66 11.42 -2.87
N ARG A 216 15.61 12.34 -2.63
CA ARG A 216 15.49 13.35 -1.55
C ARG A 216 14.91 14.65 -2.09
N VAL A 217 13.63 14.64 -2.47
CA VAL A 217 12.97 15.74 -3.21
C VAL A 217 13.20 17.11 -2.55
N HIS A 218 12.96 17.26 -1.24
CA HIS A 218 13.14 18.55 -0.57
C HIS A 218 14.61 18.92 -0.38
N THR A 219 15.49 17.96 -0.08
CA THR A 219 16.95 18.15 -0.11
C THR A 219 17.47 18.63 -1.48
N VAL A 220 16.92 18.11 -2.58
CA VAL A 220 17.22 18.57 -3.95
C VAL A 220 16.75 20.01 -4.13
N GLN A 221 15.55 20.38 -3.66
CA GLN A 221 15.07 21.77 -3.69
C GLN A 221 16.01 22.72 -2.94
N LEU A 222 16.41 22.38 -1.72
CA LEU A 222 17.33 23.18 -0.91
C LEU A 222 18.71 23.33 -1.59
N LEU A 223 19.28 22.24 -2.11
CA LEU A 223 20.55 22.29 -2.83
C LEU A 223 20.48 23.20 -4.07
N LEU A 224 19.41 23.13 -4.86
CA LEU A 224 19.21 23.98 -6.03
C LEU A 224 19.04 25.46 -5.65
N GLN A 225 18.29 25.76 -4.58
CA GLN A 225 18.15 27.12 -4.04
C GLN A 225 19.50 27.71 -3.59
N HIS A 226 20.41 26.88 -3.09
CA HIS A 226 21.75 27.26 -2.64
C HIS A 226 22.85 27.14 -3.72
N GLY A 227 22.49 27.03 -5.00
CA GLY A 227 23.44 27.10 -6.11
C GLY A 227 24.13 25.78 -6.47
N ALA A 228 23.50 24.64 -6.19
CA ALA A 228 23.97 23.35 -6.70
C ALA A 228 23.88 23.30 -8.23
N ASP A 229 24.98 22.90 -8.87
CA ASP A 229 25.10 22.83 -10.32
C ASP A 229 24.38 21.58 -10.87
N VAL A 230 23.29 21.80 -11.60
CA VAL A 230 22.51 20.75 -12.30
C VAL A 230 23.29 20.06 -13.43
N HIS A 231 24.39 20.66 -13.88
CA HIS A 231 25.29 20.13 -14.90
C HIS A 231 26.60 19.58 -14.32
N ALA A 232 26.77 19.57 -12.99
CA ALA A 232 27.95 19.03 -12.34
C ALA A 232 28.17 17.59 -12.82
N LYS A 233 29.40 17.25 -13.17
CA LYS A 233 29.76 15.91 -13.63
C LYS A 233 30.49 15.15 -12.53
N ASP A 234 30.10 13.90 -12.31
CA ASP A 234 30.88 12.95 -11.52
C ASP A 234 32.01 12.33 -12.39
N LYS A 235 32.79 11.38 -11.84
CA LYS A 235 33.94 10.77 -12.55
C LYS A 235 33.54 10.00 -13.82
N GLY A 236 32.30 9.56 -13.94
CA GLY A 236 31.75 8.92 -15.14
C GLY A 236 31.15 9.91 -16.15
N ASP A 237 31.33 11.23 -15.95
CA ASP A 237 30.65 12.30 -16.69
C ASP A 237 29.11 12.30 -16.53
N LEU A 238 28.59 11.52 -15.57
CA LEU A 238 27.18 11.52 -15.19
C LEU A 238 26.84 12.85 -14.53
N VAL A 239 25.73 13.46 -14.96
CA VAL A 239 25.06 14.59 -14.26
C VAL A 239 23.95 14.06 -13.32
N PRO A 240 23.49 14.83 -12.29
CA PRO A 240 22.50 14.35 -11.31
C PRO A 240 21.22 13.78 -11.90
N LEU A 241 20.81 14.25 -13.08
CA LEU A 241 19.64 13.76 -13.80
C LEU A 241 19.77 12.27 -14.19
N HIS A 242 20.98 11.77 -14.51
CA HIS A 242 21.18 10.33 -14.78
C HIS A 242 20.82 9.48 -13.57
N ASN A 243 21.21 9.90 -12.37
CA ASN A 243 20.91 9.18 -11.13
C ASN A 243 19.40 9.12 -10.88
N ALA A 244 18.71 10.26 -11.01
CA ALA A 244 17.25 10.31 -10.90
C ALA A 244 16.57 9.38 -11.93
N CYS A 245 17.05 9.40 -13.17
CA CYS A 245 16.48 8.63 -14.28
C CYS A 245 16.74 7.12 -14.19
N SER A 246 17.92 6.67 -13.77
CA SER A 246 18.25 5.24 -13.63
C SER A 246 17.40 4.57 -12.54
N TYR A 247 17.21 5.26 -11.40
CA TYR A 247 16.38 4.75 -10.30
C TYR A 247 14.88 4.96 -10.49
N GLY A 248 14.46 5.88 -11.38
CA GLY A 248 13.04 6.13 -11.70
C GLY A 248 12.38 7.21 -10.84
N HIS A 249 13.15 8.13 -10.25
CA HIS A 249 12.68 9.16 -9.33
C HIS A 249 12.04 10.32 -10.09
N TYR A 250 10.76 10.16 -10.45
CA TYR A 250 10.00 11.09 -11.30
C TYR A 250 10.03 12.54 -10.80
N GLU A 251 9.71 12.79 -9.53
CA GLU A 251 9.62 14.15 -8.96
C GLU A 251 10.99 14.86 -8.95
N VAL A 252 12.05 14.13 -8.62
CA VAL A 252 13.44 14.63 -8.69
C VAL A 252 13.84 14.93 -10.13
N ALA A 253 13.54 14.03 -11.07
CA ALA A 253 13.86 14.25 -12.48
C ALA A 253 13.13 15.47 -13.04
N GLU A 254 11.84 15.64 -12.70
CA GLU A 254 11.05 16.81 -13.11
C GLU A 254 11.63 18.10 -12.52
N LEU A 255 11.98 18.09 -11.23
CA LEU A 255 12.56 19.23 -10.55
C LEU A 255 13.92 19.65 -11.16
N LEU A 256 14.81 18.69 -11.45
CA LEU A 256 16.10 18.95 -12.08
C LEU A 256 15.93 19.54 -13.48
N VAL A 257 15.04 18.99 -14.31
CA VAL A 257 14.80 19.49 -15.68
C VAL A 257 14.14 20.87 -15.66
N LYS A 258 13.22 21.14 -14.71
CA LYS A 258 12.67 22.50 -14.48
C LYS A 258 13.73 23.52 -14.07
N HIS A 259 14.82 23.09 -13.43
CA HIS A 259 15.99 23.92 -13.11
C HIS A 259 17.09 23.88 -14.20
N GLY A 260 16.75 23.47 -15.42
CA GLY A 260 17.61 23.56 -16.60
C GLY A 260 18.51 22.35 -16.86
N ALA A 261 18.39 21.24 -16.12
CA ALA A 261 19.18 20.04 -16.37
C ALA A 261 19.00 19.53 -17.81
N CYS A 262 20.12 19.35 -18.52
CA CYS A 262 20.10 18.96 -19.93
C CYS A 262 19.65 17.49 -20.10
N VAL A 263 18.46 17.28 -20.64
CA VAL A 263 17.86 15.94 -20.87
C VAL A 263 18.64 15.07 -21.86
N ASN A 264 19.50 15.67 -22.68
CA ASN A 264 20.39 15.00 -23.64
C ASN A 264 21.87 15.10 -23.23
N ALA A 265 22.18 15.40 -21.96
CA ALA A 265 23.54 15.33 -21.44
C ALA A 265 24.12 13.93 -21.68
N MET A 266 25.37 13.85 -22.12
CA MET A 266 26.07 12.58 -22.35
C MET A 266 27.11 12.34 -21.26
N ASP A 267 27.10 11.11 -20.73
CA ASP A 267 28.14 10.56 -19.87
C ASP A 267 29.38 10.08 -20.68
N LEU A 268 30.37 9.49 -19.99
CA LEU A 268 31.62 9.03 -20.61
C LEU A 268 31.41 7.91 -21.65
N TRP A 269 30.28 7.19 -21.60
CA TRP A 269 29.88 6.14 -22.53
C TRP A 269 28.83 6.62 -23.55
N GLN A 270 28.58 7.93 -23.63
CA GLN A 270 27.54 8.56 -24.46
C GLN A 270 26.12 8.09 -24.14
N PHE A 271 25.88 7.57 -22.94
CA PHE A 271 24.52 7.40 -22.44
C PHE A 271 23.93 8.77 -22.11
N THR A 272 22.64 8.93 -22.40
CA THR A 272 21.84 10.06 -21.93
C THR A 272 20.94 9.62 -20.78
N PRO A 273 20.34 10.55 -20.01
CA PRO A 273 19.34 10.20 -18.99
C PRO A 273 18.19 9.35 -19.53
N LEU A 274 17.84 9.48 -20.82
CA LEU A 274 16.83 8.66 -21.47
C LEU A 274 17.31 7.22 -21.76
N HIS A 275 18.59 7.00 -22.06
CA HIS A 275 19.16 5.65 -22.15
C HIS A 275 19.10 4.93 -20.80
N GLU A 276 19.44 5.63 -19.71
CA GLU A 276 19.31 5.11 -18.35
C GLU A 276 17.85 4.75 -18.02
N ALA A 277 16.93 5.69 -18.18
CA ALA A 277 15.50 5.46 -17.94
C ALA A 277 14.92 4.30 -18.78
N ALA A 278 15.26 4.24 -20.08
CA ALA A 278 14.76 3.21 -20.98
C ALA A 278 15.30 1.81 -20.65
N SER A 279 16.60 1.69 -20.39
CA SER A 279 17.24 0.39 -20.06
C SER A 279 16.72 -0.21 -18.74
N LYS A 280 16.25 0.63 -17.80
CA LYS A 280 15.65 0.24 -16.52
C LYS A 280 14.11 0.21 -16.54
N ASN A 281 13.48 0.34 -17.72
CA ASN A 281 12.03 0.32 -17.92
C ASN A 281 11.26 1.37 -17.09
N ARG A 282 11.79 2.59 -16.97
CA ARG A 282 11.17 3.72 -16.23
C ARG A 282 10.20 4.49 -17.13
N LEU A 283 9.03 3.90 -17.40
CA LEU A 283 8.02 4.41 -18.34
C LEU A 283 7.67 5.90 -18.13
N GLU A 284 7.38 6.29 -16.89
CA GLU A 284 6.95 7.64 -16.53
C GLU A 284 8.08 8.65 -16.71
N VAL A 285 9.31 8.28 -16.35
CA VAL A 285 10.50 9.12 -16.51
C VAL A 285 10.92 9.21 -17.98
N CYS A 286 10.76 8.15 -18.77
CA CYS A 286 10.95 8.23 -20.23
C CYS A 286 9.99 9.24 -20.85
N SER A 287 8.70 9.16 -20.48
CA SER A 287 7.65 10.07 -20.98
C SER A 287 7.94 11.53 -20.57
N LEU A 288 8.40 11.74 -19.33
CA LEU A 288 8.84 13.02 -18.83
C LEU A 288 10.00 13.59 -19.67
N LEU A 289 11.09 12.83 -19.84
CA LEU A 289 12.27 13.27 -20.60
C LEU A 289 11.92 13.61 -22.06
N LEU A 290 11.11 12.79 -22.73
CA LEU A 290 10.62 13.06 -24.08
C LEU A 290 9.81 14.37 -24.15
N SER A 291 8.99 14.65 -23.13
CA SER A 291 8.22 15.90 -23.07
C SER A 291 9.06 17.17 -22.93
N TYR A 292 10.29 17.05 -22.42
CA TYR A 292 11.29 18.12 -22.36
C TYR A 292 12.35 18.05 -23.48
N GLY A 293 12.10 17.25 -24.55
CA GLY A 293 12.91 17.25 -25.76
C GLY A 293 14.11 16.30 -25.75
N ALA A 294 14.08 15.22 -24.95
CA ALA A 294 15.06 14.15 -25.09
C ALA A 294 14.92 13.45 -26.46
N ASP A 295 16.04 13.20 -27.14
CA ASP A 295 16.06 12.46 -28.41
C ASP A 295 16.37 10.98 -28.15
N PRO A 296 15.42 10.05 -28.39
CA PRO A 296 15.64 8.63 -28.15
C PRO A 296 16.54 7.98 -29.21
N ASN A 297 16.87 8.68 -30.31
CA ASN A 297 17.65 8.18 -31.45
C ASN A 297 19.15 8.50 -31.33
N PHE A 298 19.57 9.30 -30.35
CA PHE A 298 20.99 9.47 -30.04
C PHE A 298 21.61 8.10 -29.72
N LEU A 299 22.81 7.86 -30.23
CA LEU A 299 23.51 6.59 -30.09
C LEU A 299 24.57 6.69 -28.99
N ASN A 300 24.60 5.71 -28.10
CA ASN A 300 25.70 5.56 -27.14
C ASN A 300 26.96 4.94 -27.81
N CYS A 301 28.04 4.76 -27.03
CA CYS A 301 29.29 4.18 -27.53
C CYS A 301 29.20 2.72 -28.04
N HIS A 302 28.05 2.05 -27.84
CA HIS A 302 27.76 0.71 -28.35
C HIS A 302 26.90 0.74 -29.64
N ASN A 303 26.70 1.91 -30.25
CA ASN A 303 25.78 2.15 -31.37
C ASN A 303 24.34 1.72 -31.07
N LYS A 304 23.88 1.88 -29.82
CA LYS A 304 22.50 1.61 -29.42
C LYS A 304 21.80 2.91 -29.05
N SER A 305 20.57 3.05 -29.52
CA SER A 305 19.65 4.11 -29.14
C SER A 305 18.92 3.79 -27.82
N ALA A 306 18.22 4.76 -27.24
CA ALA A 306 17.37 4.50 -26.07
C ALA A 306 16.22 3.52 -26.40
N ILE A 307 15.74 3.52 -27.66
CA ILE A 307 14.75 2.56 -28.16
C ILE A 307 15.35 1.14 -28.21
N ASP A 308 16.60 0.99 -28.63
CA ASP A 308 17.25 -0.33 -28.70
C ASP A 308 17.44 -0.96 -27.32
N LEU A 309 17.78 -0.13 -26.32
CA LEU A 309 17.99 -0.54 -24.93
C LEU A 309 16.71 -0.86 -24.15
N ALA A 310 15.54 -0.39 -24.60
CA ALA A 310 14.27 -0.67 -23.91
C ALA A 310 13.97 -2.19 -23.88
N PRO A 311 13.71 -2.80 -22.70
CA PRO A 311 13.59 -4.25 -22.58
C PRO A 311 12.25 -4.82 -23.06
N THR A 312 11.22 -3.99 -23.27
CA THR A 312 9.87 -4.42 -23.67
C THR A 312 9.46 -3.81 -25.01
N ALA A 313 8.75 -4.57 -25.85
CA ALA A 313 8.22 -4.06 -27.13
C ALA A 313 7.31 -2.84 -26.93
N LEU A 314 6.45 -2.88 -25.90
CA LEU A 314 5.58 -1.77 -25.49
C LEU A 314 6.36 -0.47 -25.22
N LEU A 315 7.50 -0.54 -24.53
CA LEU A 315 8.33 0.64 -24.29
C LEU A 315 9.01 1.13 -25.59
N LYS A 316 9.43 0.23 -26.48
CA LYS A 316 9.99 0.61 -27.79
C LYS A 316 9.00 1.39 -28.64
N GLU A 317 7.79 0.85 -28.77
CA GLU A 317 6.68 1.47 -29.49
C GLU A 317 6.31 2.82 -28.85
N ARG A 318 6.21 2.87 -27.52
CA ARG A 318 5.90 4.10 -26.79
C ARG A 318 6.95 5.20 -26.96
N LEU A 319 8.25 4.88 -26.84
CA LEU A 319 9.34 5.84 -27.06
C LEU A 319 9.29 6.43 -28.47
N ALA A 320 9.09 5.58 -29.49
CA ALA A 320 8.98 6.02 -30.87
C ALA A 320 7.72 6.86 -31.13
N TYR A 321 6.59 6.47 -30.53
CA TYR A 321 5.30 7.17 -30.65
C TYR A 321 5.34 8.55 -29.99
N GLU A 322 5.71 8.61 -28.71
CA GLU A 322 5.75 9.87 -27.96
C GLU A 322 6.78 10.85 -28.54
N PHE A 323 7.97 10.39 -28.97
CA PHE A 323 8.94 11.26 -29.62
C PHE A 323 8.41 11.90 -30.91
N ARG A 324 7.75 11.10 -31.78
CA ARG A 324 7.10 11.65 -32.99
C ARG A 324 5.96 12.61 -32.64
N GLY A 325 5.20 12.29 -31.58
CA GLY A 325 4.14 13.15 -31.04
C GLY A 325 4.67 14.51 -30.57
N HIS A 326 5.67 14.53 -29.68
CA HIS A 326 6.30 15.76 -29.20
C HIS A 326 6.96 16.57 -30.33
N ALA A 327 7.61 15.90 -31.29
CA ALA A 327 8.15 16.57 -32.48
C ALA A 327 7.05 17.20 -33.35
N LEU A 328 5.88 16.56 -33.49
CA LEU A 328 4.71 17.13 -34.18
C LEU A 328 4.15 18.35 -33.44
N LEU A 329 4.00 18.28 -32.11
CA LEU A 329 3.52 19.40 -31.29
C LEU A 329 4.46 20.62 -31.40
N GLN A 330 5.78 20.40 -31.32
CA GLN A 330 6.76 21.48 -31.44
C GLN A 330 6.77 22.09 -32.84
N ALA A 331 6.69 21.27 -33.89
CA ALA A 331 6.59 21.76 -35.27
C ALA A 331 5.29 22.55 -35.53
N ALA A 332 4.19 22.18 -34.88
CA ALA A 332 2.94 22.94 -34.91
C ALA A 332 3.05 24.29 -34.18
N ARG A 333 3.71 24.31 -33.01
CA ARG A 333 3.98 25.52 -32.21
C ARG A 333 4.88 26.53 -32.95
N GLU A 334 5.91 26.03 -33.64
CA GLU A 334 6.82 26.85 -34.48
C GLU A 334 6.28 27.14 -35.89
N ALA A 335 5.12 26.59 -36.24
CA ALA A 335 4.55 26.56 -37.58
C ALA A 335 5.53 26.12 -38.71
N ASP A 336 6.46 25.21 -38.40
CA ASP A 336 7.41 24.66 -39.37
C ASP A 336 6.74 23.58 -40.21
N MET A 337 6.25 23.98 -41.39
CA MET A 337 5.59 23.09 -42.35
C MET A 337 6.44 21.87 -42.78
N ALA A 338 7.77 21.97 -42.78
CA ALA A 338 8.63 20.88 -43.22
C ALA A 338 8.78 19.82 -42.12
N ARG A 339 9.12 20.24 -40.89
CA ARG A 339 9.14 19.34 -39.73
C ARG A 339 7.74 18.80 -39.41
N PHE A 340 6.71 19.63 -39.53
CA PHE A 340 5.31 19.22 -39.30
C PHE A 340 4.90 18.07 -40.24
N LYS A 341 5.14 18.20 -41.55
CA LYS A 341 4.88 17.12 -42.52
C LYS A 341 5.71 15.85 -42.29
N LYS A 342 6.93 15.97 -41.75
CA LYS A 342 7.79 14.82 -41.43
C LYS A 342 7.23 13.96 -40.29
N HIS A 343 6.55 14.56 -39.31
CA HIS A 343 6.07 13.88 -38.11
C HIS A 343 4.55 13.63 -38.08
N LEU A 344 3.79 14.15 -39.05
CA LEU A 344 2.35 13.93 -39.18
C LEU A 344 2.02 12.56 -39.78
N SER A 345 1.37 11.70 -39.00
CA SER A 345 0.78 10.43 -39.44
C SER A 345 -0.65 10.30 -38.90
N LEU A 346 -1.37 9.23 -39.32
CA LEU A 346 -2.69 8.90 -38.74
C LEU A 346 -2.61 8.54 -37.25
N GLU A 347 -1.45 8.08 -36.78
CA GLU A 347 -1.20 7.74 -35.37
C GLU A 347 -0.94 9.00 -34.53
N THR A 348 -0.17 9.95 -35.07
CA THR A 348 0.28 11.15 -34.33
C THR A 348 -0.66 12.34 -34.43
N ILE A 349 -1.59 12.38 -35.39
CA ILE A 349 -2.49 13.53 -35.57
C ILE A 349 -3.31 13.89 -34.32
N ASN A 350 -3.78 12.87 -33.60
CA ASN A 350 -4.54 13.02 -32.36
C ASN A 350 -3.67 12.76 -31.11
N PHE A 351 -2.34 12.84 -31.25
CA PHE A 351 -1.42 12.79 -30.11
C PHE A 351 -1.75 13.90 -29.11
N LYS A 352 -1.87 13.52 -27.84
CA LYS A 352 -2.05 14.42 -26.72
C LYS A 352 -0.77 14.43 -25.89
N HIS A 353 -0.26 15.61 -25.59
CA HIS A 353 0.86 15.76 -24.67
C HIS A 353 0.53 15.11 -23.31
N PRO A 354 1.32 14.17 -22.76
CA PRO A 354 0.93 13.43 -21.57
C PRO A 354 0.54 14.34 -20.38
N LEU A 355 1.32 15.39 -20.13
CA LEU A 355 1.14 16.31 -18.99
C LEU A 355 0.07 17.40 -19.19
N THR A 356 -0.01 18.04 -20.37
CA THR A 356 -0.93 19.18 -20.64
C THR A 356 -2.20 18.79 -21.40
N GLN A 357 -2.24 17.57 -21.97
CA GLN A 357 -3.27 17.07 -22.89
C GLN A 357 -3.47 17.93 -24.15
N GLU A 358 -2.51 18.80 -24.47
CA GLU A 358 -2.53 19.59 -25.72
C GLU A 358 -2.32 18.71 -26.95
N THR A 359 -3.07 19.01 -28.01
CA THR A 359 -2.87 18.45 -29.35
C THR A 359 -2.17 19.44 -30.28
N ALA A 360 -1.77 19.00 -31.46
CA ALA A 360 -1.19 19.88 -32.48
C ALA A 360 -2.12 21.06 -32.86
N LEU A 361 -3.45 20.88 -32.74
CA LEU A 361 -4.43 21.98 -32.92
C LEU A 361 -4.34 23.04 -31.81
N HIS A 362 -4.09 22.65 -30.57
CA HIS A 362 -3.87 23.60 -29.46
C HIS A 362 -2.56 24.38 -29.69
N CYS A 363 -1.49 23.68 -30.06
CA CYS A 363 -0.18 24.28 -30.32
C CYS A 363 -0.18 25.25 -31.50
N VAL A 364 -0.89 24.94 -32.60
CA VAL A 364 -0.99 25.86 -33.75
C VAL A 364 -1.91 27.05 -33.48
N SER A 365 -2.94 26.89 -32.63
CA SER A 365 -3.85 27.99 -32.24
C SER A 365 -3.20 29.06 -31.37
N THR A 366 -2.06 28.75 -30.75
CA THR A 366 -1.24 29.71 -29.97
C THR A 366 0.05 30.14 -30.69
N SER A 367 0.27 29.67 -31.93
CA SER A 367 1.51 29.92 -32.66
C SER A 367 1.59 31.35 -33.18
N ALA A 368 2.61 32.10 -32.76
CA ALA A 368 2.87 33.46 -33.27
C ALA A 368 3.27 33.50 -34.76
N TYR A 369 3.61 32.36 -35.37
CA TYR A 369 4.20 32.29 -36.70
C TYR A 369 3.14 32.31 -37.83
N PRO A 370 3.43 32.93 -39.00
CA PRO A 370 2.42 33.20 -40.03
C PRO A 370 1.91 31.95 -40.77
N LYS A 371 2.64 30.82 -40.73
CA LYS A 371 2.22 29.57 -41.38
C LYS A 371 1.16 28.78 -40.59
N ARG A 372 0.76 29.26 -39.39
CA ARG A 372 -0.23 28.61 -38.51
C ARG A 372 -1.52 28.20 -39.24
N LYS A 373 -2.09 29.08 -40.09
CA LYS A 373 -3.35 28.82 -40.82
C LYS A 373 -3.24 27.59 -41.72
N GLN A 374 -2.12 27.46 -42.44
CA GLN A 374 -1.86 26.34 -43.34
C GLN A 374 -1.72 25.01 -42.58
N ILE A 375 -1.14 25.02 -41.37
CA ILE A 375 -1.01 23.82 -40.52
C ILE A 375 -2.34 23.46 -39.86
N CYS A 376 -3.10 24.45 -39.39
CA CYS A 376 -4.45 24.26 -38.85
C CYS A 376 -5.39 23.62 -39.90
N GLU A 377 -5.42 24.18 -41.12
CA GLU A 377 -6.18 23.58 -42.23
C GLU A 377 -5.71 22.16 -42.56
N LEU A 378 -4.40 21.89 -42.56
CA LEU A 378 -3.86 20.56 -42.84
C LEU A 378 -4.22 19.53 -41.76
N LEU A 379 -4.25 19.93 -40.47
CA LEU A 379 -4.71 19.11 -39.36
C LEU A 379 -6.19 18.74 -39.51
N LEU A 380 -7.06 19.73 -39.73
CA LEU A 380 -8.50 19.50 -39.84
C LEU A 380 -8.84 18.64 -41.06
N ARG A 381 -8.23 18.91 -42.23
CA ARG A 381 -8.37 18.07 -43.44
C ARG A 381 -7.87 16.63 -43.27
N LYS A 382 -7.06 16.36 -42.25
CA LYS A 382 -6.55 15.01 -41.93
C LYS A 382 -7.29 14.33 -40.78
N GLY A 383 -8.31 14.95 -40.20
CA GLY A 383 -9.16 14.35 -39.17
C GLY A 383 -8.78 14.68 -37.72
N ALA A 384 -8.07 15.79 -37.47
CA ALA A 384 -7.82 16.27 -36.11
C ALA A 384 -9.11 16.79 -35.46
N ASN A 385 -9.39 16.40 -34.21
CA ASN A 385 -10.61 16.82 -33.50
C ASN A 385 -10.59 18.32 -33.16
N VAL A 386 -11.44 19.10 -33.84
CA VAL A 386 -11.59 20.55 -33.69
C VAL A 386 -12.05 20.98 -32.28
N ASN A 387 -12.78 20.09 -31.58
CA ASN A 387 -13.42 20.34 -30.28
C ASN A 387 -12.70 19.64 -29.12
N GLU A 388 -11.50 19.11 -29.36
CA GLU A 388 -10.69 18.45 -28.34
C GLU A 388 -10.37 19.41 -27.19
N LYS A 389 -10.26 18.88 -25.97
CA LYS A 389 -9.97 19.67 -24.77
C LYS A 389 -8.62 19.30 -24.17
N ASN A 390 -7.85 20.32 -23.77
CA ASN A 390 -6.65 20.13 -22.97
C ASN A 390 -6.99 19.88 -21.48
N LYS A 391 -5.97 19.78 -20.61
CA LYS A 391 -6.12 19.52 -19.17
C LYS A 391 -6.97 20.57 -18.43
N ASP A 392 -6.96 21.81 -18.90
CA ASP A 392 -7.73 22.93 -18.36
C ASP A 392 -9.12 23.07 -19.02
N PHE A 393 -9.56 22.04 -19.75
CA PHE A 393 -10.81 21.98 -20.51
C PHE A 393 -10.94 23.04 -21.62
N LEU A 394 -9.85 23.72 -21.98
CA LEU A 394 -9.76 24.67 -23.09
C LEU A 394 -9.76 23.91 -24.42
N THR A 395 -10.45 24.45 -25.42
CA THR A 395 -10.39 23.97 -26.81
C THR A 395 -9.46 24.85 -27.67
N PRO A 396 -9.06 24.42 -28.87
CA PRO A 396 -8.30 25.26 -29.82
C PRO A 396 -8.94 26.64 -30.07
N LEU A 397 -10.28 26.73 -30.01
CA LEU A 397 -11.02 27.98 -30.16
C LEU A 397 -10.81 28.96 -28.98
N HIS A 398 -10.76 28.46 -27.73
CA HIS A 398 -10.47 29.29 -26.56
C HIS A 398 -9.07 29.92 -26.64
N LEU A 399 -8.09 29.11 -27.07
CA LEU A 399 -6.70 29.55 -27.23
C LEU A 399 -6.53 30.57 -28.37
N ALA A 400 -7.15 30.31 -29.53
CA ALA A 400 -7.14 31.26 -30.65
C ALA A 400 -7.84 32.59 -30.29
N ALA A 401 -8.91 32.54 -29.50
CA ALA A 401 -9.59 33.73 -28.98
C ALA A 401 -8.72 34.54 -28.01
N GLU A 402 -8.02 33.90 -27.07
CA GLU A 402 -7.10 34.56 -26.13
C GLU A 402 -5.94 35.27 -26.85
N LYS A 403 -5.47 34.73 -27.99
CA LYS A 403 -4.36 35.32 -28.78
C LYS A 403 -4.82 36.22 -29.94
N SER A 404 -6.13 36.50 -30.08
CA SER A 404 -6.73 37.22 -31.22
C SER A 404 -6.34 36.67 -32.60
N HIS A 405 -6.20 35.34 -32.71
CA HIS A 405 -5.86 34.66 -33.97
C HIS A 405 -7.14 34.42 -34.80
N ASN A 406 -7.75 35.51 -35.26
CA ASN A 406 -9.01 35.50 -36.01
C ASN A 406 -8.95 34.60 -37.26
N ASP A 407 -7.78 34.51 -37.89
CA ASP A 407 -7.51 33.67 -39.05
C ASP A 407 -7.58 32.16 -38.75
N ILE A 408 -7.35 31.76 -37.49
CA ILE A 408 -7.56 30.41 -36.96
C ILE A 408 -9.01 30.21 -36.55
N ILE A 409 -9.64 31.21 -35.91
CA ILE A 409 -11.06 31.16 -35.49
C ILE A 409 -11.97 30.87 -36.69
N GLU A 410 -11.79 31.59 -37.81
CA GLU A 410 -12.49 31.33 -39.07
C GLU A 410 -12.36 29.87 -39.54
N VAL A 411 -11.14 29.32 -39.46
CA VAL A 411 -10.83 27.95 -39.92
C VAL A 411 -11.43 26.89 -39.00
N LEU A 412 -11.38 27.10 -37.68
CA LEU A 412 -11.99 26.21 -36.69
C LEU A 412 -13.52 26.20 -36.84
N VAL A 413 -14.14 27.38 -36.94
CA VAL A 413 -15.59 27.54 -37.12
C VAL A 413 -16.07 26.90 -38.43
N LYS A 414 -15.31 27.08 -39.52
CA LYS A 414 -15.59 26.43 -40.81
C LYS A 414 -15.57 24.89 -40.75
N HIS A 415 -14.91 24.31 -39.75
CA HIS A 415 -14.91 22.87 -39.49
C HIS A 415 -15.71 22.51 -38.22
N GLU A 416 -16.80 23.23 -37.94
CA GLU A 416 -17.80 22.89 -36.90
C GLU A 416 -17.24 22.92 -35.45
N ALA A 417 -16.37 23.89 -35.16
CA ALA A 417 -16.02 24.22 -33.77
C ALA A 417 -17.26 24.67 -32.98
N LYS A 418 -17.50 24.03 -31.83
CA LYS A 418 -18.59 24.35 -30.91
C LYS A 418 -18.26 25.63 -30.14
N VAL A 419 -18.96 26.71 -30.48
CA VAL A 419 -18.62 28.07 -30.02
C VAL A 419 -19.02 28.41 -28.59
N ASN A 420 -19.99 27.69 -28.02
CA ASN A 420 -20.50 27.85 -26.65
C ASN A 420 -19.97 26.80 -25.67
N VAL A 421 -18.85 26.15 -26.00
CA VAL A 421 -18.14 25.28 -25.05
C VAL A 421 -17.52 26.14 -23.96
N VAL A 422 -17.56 25.67 -22.72
CA VAL A 422 -16.93 26.32 -21.55
C VAL A 422 -15.66 25.59 -21.11
N ASP A 423 -14.69 26.31 -20.56
CA ASP A 423 -13.46 25.79 -19.94
C ASP A 423 -13.65 25.37 -18.47
N ASN A 424 -12.54 25.12 -17.75
CA ASN A 424 -12.57 24.73 -16.33
C ASN A 424 -13.05 25.84 -15.36
N LEU A 425 -13.09 27.11 -15.82
CA LEU A 425 -13.67 28.24 -15.09
C LEU A 425 -15.11 28.54 -15.52
N GLY A 426 -15.69 27.73 -16.41
CA GLY A 426 -17.00 28.00 -16.99
C GLY A 426 -16.97 29.09 -18.08
N GLN A 427 -15.80 29.53 -18.52
CA GLN A 427 -15.66 30.61 -19.50
C GLN A 427 -15.72 30.07 -20.93
N THR A 428 -16.44 30.75 -21.81
CA THR A 428 -16.42 30.49 -23.27
C THR A 428 -15.27 31.22 -23.95
N ALA A 429 -15.02 30.92 -25.24
CA ALA A 429 -14.09 31.68 -26.06
C ALA A 429 -14.39 33.19 -26.09
N LEU A 430 -15.67 33.59 -25.99
CA LEU A 430 -16.10 34.99 -25.94
C LEU A 430 -15.70 35.68 -24.62
N HIS A 431 -15.80 35.00 -23.48
CA HIS A 431 -15.32 35.53 -22.19
C HIS A 431 -13.82 35.85 -22.26
N ARG A 432 -13.02 34.94 -22.85
CA ARG A 432 -11.56 35.08 -22.94
C ARG A 432 -11.15 36.17 -23.93
N ALA A 433 -11.84 36.30 -25.07
CA ALA A 433 -11.64 37.42 -25.98
C ALA A 433 -12.00 38.77 -25.32
N ALA A 434 -13.10 38.82 -24.58
CA ALA A 434 -13.56 40.01 -23.86
C ALA A 434 -12.58 40.45 -22.77
N HIS A 435 -12.16 39.52 -21.90
CA HIS A 435 -11.18 39.73 -20.84
C HIS A 435 -9.82 40.21 -21.38
N CYS A 436 -9.39 39.70 -22.54
CA CYS A 436 -8.16 40.15 -23.18
C CYS A 436 -8.30 41.43 -24.02
N GLY A 437 -9.49 42.04 -24.10
CA GLY A 437 -9.73 43.29 -24.83
C GLY A 437 -9.81 43.16 -26.36
N HIS A 438 -10.02 41.96 -26.90
CA HIS A 438 -9.92 41.69 -28.34
C HIS A 438 -11.22 42.01 -29.11
N LEU A 439 -11.50 43.30 -29.30
CA LEU A 439 -12.74 43.83 -29.92
C LEU A 439 -13.14 43.11 -31.23
N GLN A 440 -12.22 42.96 -32.17
CA GLN A 440 -12.51 42.30 -33.46
C GLN A 440 -12.80 40.80 -33.28
N THR A 441 -12.15 40.15 -32.33
CA THR A 441 -12.38 38.74 -32.00
C THR A 441 -13.76 38.54 -31.37
N CYS A 442 -14.19 39.44 -30.47
CA CYS A 442 -15.55 39.44 -29.94
C CYS A 442 -16.60 39.58 -31.05
N ARG A 443 -16.40 40.51 -32.00
CA ARG A 443 -17.29 40.66 -33.18
C ARG A 443 -17.39 39.39 -34.02
N VAL A 444 -16.26 38.74 -34.33
CA VAL A 444 -16.24 37.48 -35.08
C VAL A 444 -16.99 36.39 -34.30
N LEU A 445 -16.70 36.21 -33.01
CA LEU A 445 -17.36 35.18 -32.18
C LEU A 445 -18.88 35.39 -32.07
N LEU A 446 -19.34 36.64 -31.90
CA LEU A 446 -20.77 36.97 -31.91
C LEU A 446 -21.42 36.70 -33.27
N SER A 447 -20.77 37.05 -34.38
CA SER A 447 -21.28 36.79 -35.74
C SER A 447 -21.41 35.29 -36.06
N VAL A 448 -20.73 34.43 -35.30
CA VAL A 448 -20.77 32.97 -35.41
C VAL A 448 -21.78 32.34 -34.44
N GLY A 449 -22.40 33.12 -33.54
CA GLY A 449 -23.40 32.63 -32.58
C GLY A 449 -22.84 32.24 -31.22
N CYS A 450 -21.74 32.84 -30.76
CA CYS A 450 -21.40 32.80 -29.34
C CYS A 450 -22.51 33.48 -28.51
N ASP A 451 -23.00 32.80 -27.48
CA ASP A 451 -24.00 33.31 -26.55
C ASP A 451 -23.35 34.28 -25.54
N PRO A 452 -23.76 35.56 -25.50
CA PRO A 452 -23.23 36.56 -24.56
C PRO A 452 -23.82 36.44 -23.14
N LEU A 453 -24.83 35.58 -22.91
CA LEU A 453 -25.52 35.42 -21.63
C LEU A 453 -24.95 34.28 -20.77
N ILE A 454 -24.15 33.37 -21.33
CA ILE A 454 -23.45 32.33 -20.56
C ILE A 454 -22.55 33.02 -19.53
N THR A 455 -22.59 32.56 -18.27
CA THR A 455 -21.74 33.08 -17.18
C THR A 455 -20.68 32.08 -16.78
N SER A 456 -19.51 32.56 -16.34
CA SER A 456 -18.48 31.74 -15.70
C SER A 456 -18.96 31.09 -14.39
N LEU A 457 -18.17 30.17 -13.83
CA LEU A 457 -18.44 29.56 -12.52
C LEU A 457 -18.45 30.58 -11.36
N GLN A 458 -17.87 31.76 -11.56
CA GLN A 458 -17.91 32.87 -10.61
C GLN A 458 -19.12 33.80 -10.85
N GLY A 459 -19.97 33.51 -11.83
CA GLY A 459 -21.16 34.29 -12.18
C GLY A 459 -20.93 35.48 -13.10
N PHE A 460 -19.71 35.65 -13.64
CA PHE A 460 -19.41 36.76 -14.55
C PHE A 460 -19.81 36.43 -15.99
N SER A 461 -20.54 37.34 -16.62
CA SER A 461 -20.80 37.34 -18.07
C SER A 461 -19.57 37.87 -18.85
N PRO A 462 -19.48 37.64 -20.18
CA PRO A 462 -18.44 38.23 -21.02
C PRO A 462 -18.40 39.76 -20.93
N SER A 463 -19.55 40.43 -20.77
CA SER A 463 -19.61 41.90 -20.67
C SER A 463 -19.04 42.41 -19.35
N GLN A 464 -19.23 41.71 -18.25
CA GLN A 464 -18.64 42.09 -16.96
C GLN A 464 -17.11 41.89 -16.91
N LEU A 465 -16.56 41.05 -17.81
CA LEU A 465 -15.11 40.89 -17.99
C LEU A 465 -14.53 41.81 -19.08
N ALA A 466 -15.38 42.52 -19.81
CA ALA A 466 -15.01 43.34 -20.96
C ALA A 466 -14.65 44.80 -20.58
N ASN A 467 -13.83 45.44 -21.41
CA ASN A 467 -13.70 46.89 -21.42
C ASN A 467 -14.94 47.57 -22.04
N GLU A 468 -15.08 48.89 -21.83
CA GLU A 468 -16.25 49.69 -22.27
C GLU A 468 -16.62 49.44 -23.75
N SER A 469 -15.63 49.48 -24.66
CA SER A 469 -15.85 49.30 -26.11
C SER A 469 -16.39 47.92 -26.52
N ILE A 470 -16.20 46.89 -25.69
CA ILE A 470 -16.71 45.54 -25.92
C ILE A 470 -18.07 45.34 -25.22
N GLN A 471 -18.32 46.05 -24.11
CA GLN A 471 -19.61 46.02 -23.42
C GLN A 471 -20.76 46.51 -24.30
N GLU A 472 -20.55 47.59 -25.07
CA GLU A 472 -21.54 48.13 -26.01
C GLU A 472 -22.04 47.05 -27.00
N ILE A 473 -21.11 46.34 -27.65
CA ILE A 473 -21.41 45.30 -28.65
C ILE A 473 -22.14 44.09 -28.01
N LEU A 474 -21.81 43.77 -26.76
CA LEU A 474 -22.42 42.64 -26.04
C LEU A 474 -23.86 42.95 -25.57
N GLN A 475 -24.22 44.21 -25.39
CA GLN A 475 -25.58 44.62 -25.00
C GLN A 475 -26.58 44.57 -26.16
N GLU A 476 -26.14 44.80 -27.40
CA GLU A 476 -27.01 44.75 -28.60
C GLU A 476 -27.58 43.34 -28.90
N GLY A 477 -26.96 42.28 -28.37
CA GLY A 477 -27.31 40.87 -28.67
C GLY A 477 -28.23 40.15 -27.68
N ALA A 478 -28.75 40.81 -26.65
CA ALA A 478 -29.20 40.14 -25.41
C ALA A 478 -30.72 39.89 -25.22
N PHE A 479 -31.61 40.31 -26.13
CA PHE A 479 -33.06 40.41 -25.86
C PHE A 479 -33.97 39.41 -26.63
N THR A 480 -33.99 38.14 -26.24
CA THR A 480 -35.13 37.22 -26.48
C THR A 480 -35.20 36.11 -25.43
N GLY A 481 -36.20 36.11 -24.53
CA GLY A 481 -36.39 34.99 -23.59
C GLY A 481 -37.22 35.28 -22.33
N ASN A 482 -38.51 35.57 -22.47
CA ASN A 482 -39.51 35.41 -21.39
C ASN A 482 -40.92 35.56 -21.96
N SER A 483 -41.67 34.46 -22.07
CA SER A 483 -43.09 34.48 -22.47
C SER A 483 -43.93 33.54 -21.59
N ASP A 484 -45.15 33.99 -21.24
CA ASP A 484 -46.09 33.25 -20.38
C ASP A 484 -46.43 31.83 -20.89
N THR A 485 -46.23 31.59 -22.19
CA THR A 485 -46.36 30.29 -22.86
C THR A 485 -45.49 29.21 -22.24
N ASP A 486 -44.27 29.57 -21.84
CA ASP A 486 -43.25 28.59 -21.44
C ASP A 486 -43.52 28.11 -20.02
N ARG A 487 -43.97 29.03 -19.15
CA ARG A 487 -44.50 28.72 -17.82
C ARG A 487 -45.71 27.77 -17.90
N GLN A 488 -46.61 27.98 -18.86
CA GLN A 488 -47.75 27.08 -19.09
C GLN A 488 -47.33 25.71 -19.63
N LEU A 489 -46.36 25.65 -20.54
CA LEU A 489 -45.81 24.40 -21.07
C LEU A 489 -45.11 23.56 -19.98
N LEU A 490 -44.34 24.21 -19.09
CA LEU A 490 -43.70 23.57 -17.95
C LEU A 490 -44.72 22.95 -16.98
N GLU A 491 -45.77 23.69 -16.60
CA GLU A 491 -46.79 23.17 -15.68
C GLU A 491 -47.67 22.09 -16.33
N ALA A 492 -48.02 22.22 -17.62
CA ALA A 492 -48.72 21.17 -18.37
C ALA A 492 -47.89 19.87 -18.44
N SER A 493 -46.58 20.00 -18.62
CA SER A 493 -45.68 18.84 -18.68
C SER A 493 -45.49 18.15 -17.33
N LYS A 494 -45.62 18.90 -16.23
CA LYS A 494 -45.60 18.42 -14.84
C LYS A 494 -46.93 17.77 -14.44
N SER A 495 -48.05 18.39 -14.77
CA SER A 495 -49.40 17.87 -14.50
C SER A 495 -49.73 16.64 -15.35
N GLY A 496 -49.14 16.54 -16.56
CA GLY A 496 -49.37 15.45 -17.50
C GLY A 496 -50.46 15.75 -18.54
N ASP A 497 -50.85 17.01 -18.70
CA ASP A 497 -51.87 17.42 -19.68
C ASP A 497 -51.29 17.42 -21.10
N LEU A 498 -51.36 16.26 -21.75
CA LEU A 498 -50.83 16.03 -23.09
C LEU A 498 -51.47 16.95 -24.16
N GLU A 499 -52.75 17.31 -24.02
CA GLU A 499 -53.44 18.14 -25.02
C GLU A 499 -53.02 19.61 -24.92
N VAL A 500 -52.78 20.11 -23.69
CA VAL A 500 -52.17 21.43 -23.50
C VAL A 500 -50.70 21.43 -23.95
N VAL A 501 -49.93 20.36 -23.67
CA VAL A 501 -48.55 20.24 -24.17
C VAL A 501 -48.51 20.25 -25.71
N LYS A 502 -49.34 19.46 -26.40
CA LYS A 502 -49.47 19.48 -27.87
C LYS A 502 -49.80 20.86 -28.43
N LYS A 503 -50.60 21.66 -27.70
CA LYS A 503 -51.03 22.99 -28.14
C LYS A 503 -49.95 24.07 -27.93
N LEU A 504 -49.10 23.93 -26.91
CA LEU A 504 -48.11 24.95 -26.52
C LEU A 504 -46.67 24.63 -26.91
N CYS A 505 -46.37 23.36 -27.21
CA CYS A 505 -45.03 22.91 -27.57
C CYS A 505 -44.69 23.30 -29.02
N THR A 506 -43.52 23.91 -29.19
CA THR A 506 -42.93 24.28 -30.47
C THR A 506 -41.44 23.94 -30.47
N LEU A 507 -40.82 23.82 -31.64
CA LEU A 507 -39.36 23.61 -31.75
C LEU A 507 -38.53 24.70 -31.06
N GLN A 508 -39.09 25.88 -30.81
CA GLN A 508 -38.40 27.00 -30.15
C GLN A 508 -38.47 26.93 -28.61
N ASN A 509 -39.56 26.40 -28.04
CA ASN A 509 -39.78 26.38 -26.58
C ASN A 509 -39.89 24.98 -25.94
N VAL A 510 -39.76 23.88 -26.72
CA VAL A 510 -39.73 22.50 -26.19
C VAL A 510 -38.65 22.30 -25.10
N ASN A 511 -37.56 23.08 -25.17
CA ASN A 511 -36.48 23.12 -24.19
C ASN A 511 -36.44 24.40 -23.35
N CYS A 512 -37.58 25.10 -23.20
CA CYS A 512 -37.71 26.22 -22.26
C CYS A 512 -37.32 25.81 -20.83
N ARG A 513 -36.97 26.78 -19.99
CA ARG A 513 -36.42 26.54 -18.65
C ARG A 513 -37.26 27.22 -17.58
N ASP A 514 -37.45 26.52 -16.47
CA ASP A 514 -37.94 27.07 -15.21
C ASP A 514 -36.91 28.07 -14.62
N VAL A 515 -36.99 29.33 -15.07
CA VAL A 515 -36.04 30.40 -14.69
C VAL A 515 -36.04 30.69 -13.18
N GLU A 516 -37.20 30.58 -12.54
CA GLU A 516 -37.39 30.90 -11.11
C GLU A 516 -36.92 29.76 -10.19
N GLY A 517 -36.99 28.50 -10.64
CA GLY A 517 -36.58 27.32 -9.88
C GLY A 517 -35.22 26.75 -10.29
N ARG A 518 -35.22 25.50 -10.76
CA ARG A 518 -34.00 24.72 -11.04
C ARG A 518 -33.49 24.85 -12.48
N GLN A 519 -34.07 25.71 -13.32
CA GLN A 519 -33.84 25.70 -14.77
C GLN A 519 -34.14 24.34 -15.42
N SER A 520 -35.06 23.59 -14.82
CA SER A 520 -35.57 22.33 -15.35
C SER A 520 -36.38 22.57 -16.62
N THR A 521 -36.26 21.67 -17.60
CA THR A 521 -37.03 21.71 -18.86
C THR A 521 -38.36 20.95 -18.73
N PRO A 522 -39.31 21.09 -19.69
CA PRO A 522 -40.55 20.29 -19.71
C PRO A 522 -40.29 18.78 -19.55
N LEU A 523 -39.23 18.27 -20.18
CA LEU A 523 -38.82 16.86 -20.11
C LEU A 523 -38.34 16.45 -18.71
N HIS A 524 -37.70 17.33 -17.94
CA HIS A 524 -37.32 17.05 -16.54
C HIS A 524 -38.54 16.85 -15.63
N PHE A 525 -39.57 17.68 -15.82
CA PHE A 525 -40.82 17.58 -15.08
C PHE A 525 -41.60 16.33 -15.51
N ALA A 526 -41.81 16.13 -16.81
CA ALA A 526 -42.49 14.96 -17.33
C ALA A 526 -41.81 13.65 -16.87
N ALA A 527 -40.47 13.61 -16.86
CA ALA A 527 -39.71 12.47 -16.38
C ALA A 527 -39.81 12.26 -14.86
N GLY A 528 -39.78 13.32 -14.05
CA GLY A 528 -39.86 13.21 -12.58
C GLY A 528 -41.25 12.86 -12.04
N TYR A 529 -42.31 13.19 -12.78
CA TYR A 529 -43.71 12.97 -12.40
C TYR A 529 -44.39 11.79 -13.13
N ASN A 530 -43.60 10.90 -13.75
CA ASN A 530 -44.06 9.72 -14.51
C ASN A 530 -45.08 10.01 -15.62
N ARG A 531 -44.84 11.06 -16.43
CA ARG A 531 -45.75 11.47 -17.50
C ARG A 531 -45.38 10.81 -18.83
N VAL A 532 -45.45 9.48 -18.88
CA VAL A 532 -44.97 8.64 -20.02
C VAL A 532 -45.37 9.21 -21.39
N ALA A 533 -46.66 9.46 -21.63
CA ALA A 533 -47.14 9.99 -22.92
C ALA A 533 -46.66 11.42 -23.24
N VAL A 534 -46.37 12.23 -22.22
CA VAL A 534 -45.77 13.57 -22.40
C VAL A 534 -44.28 13.46 -22.67
N VAL A 535 -43.56 12.55 -21.98
CA VAL A 535 -42.14 12.26 -22.23
C VAL A 535 -41.95 11.80 -23.67
N GLU A 536 -42.75 10.84 -24.14
CA GLU A 536 -42.74 10.37 -25.52
C GLU A 536 -43.01 11.50 -26.52
N TYR A 537 -44.06 12.28 -26.31
CA TYR A 537 -44.40 13.41 -27.20
C TYR A 537 -43.28 14.46 -27.25
N LEU A 538 -42.73 14.87 -26.10
CA LEU A 538 -41.64 15.85 -26.02
C LEU A 538 -40.37 15.36 -26.73
N LEU A 539 -39.98 14.10 -26.55
CA LEU A 539 -38.83 13.50 -27.22
C LEU A 539 -39.01 13.48 -28.75
N GLN A 540 -40.20 13.12 -29.24
CA GLN A 540 -40.54 13.16 -30.68
C GLN A 540 -40.50 14.58 -31.26
N HIS A 541 -40.67 15.62 -30.44
CA HIS A 541 -40.73 17.04 -30.86
C HIS A 541 -39.45 17.82 -30.50
N GLY A 542 -38.32 17.13 -30.29
CA GLY A 542 -36.99 17.76 -30.17
C GLY A 542 -36.60 18.17 -28.74
N ALA A 543 -37.20 17.60 -27.70
CA ALA A 543 -36.72 17.79 -26.34
C ALA A 543 -35.32 17.18 -26.16
N ASP A 544 -34.40 17.95 -25.58
CA ASP A 544 -33.02 17.54 -25.34
C ASP A 544 -32.95 16.60 -24.13
N VAL A 545 -32.71 15.32 -24.43
CA VAL A 545 -32.51 14.25 -23.44
C VAL A 545 -31.25 14.43 -22.58
N HIS A 546 -30.33 15.29 -23.01
CA HIS A 546 -29.09 15.64 -22.31
C HIS A 546 -29.15 16.99 -21.57
N ALA A 547 -30.28 17.71 -21.65
CA ALA A 547 -30.44 18.99 -20.99
C ALA A 547 -30.11 18.87 -19.51
N LYS A 548 -29.28 19.77 -18.99
CA LYS A 548 -28.93 19.84 -17.57
C LYS A 548 -29.68 20.95 -16.86
N ASP A 549 -30.19 20.65 -15.68
CA ASP A 549 -30.70 21.62 -14.71
C ASP A 549 -29.56 22.31 -13.93
N LYS A 550 -29.92 23.20 -12.99
CA LYS A 550 -28.99 23.93 -12.12
C LYS A 550 -28.14 23.04 -11.20
N GLY A 551 -28.58 21.81 -10.90
CA GLY A 551 -27.81 20.78 -10.20
C GLY A 551 -26.92 19.92 -11.11
N GLY A 552 -27.00 20.13 -12.43
CA GLY A 552 -26.33 19.30 -13.43
C GLY A 552 -27.06 18.00 -13.75
N LEU A 553 -28.24 17.78 -13.18
CA LEU A 553 -29.09 16.61 -13.40
C LEU A 553 -29.68 16.68 -14.82
N VAL A 554 -29.71 15.53 -15.50
CA VAL A 554 -30.50 15.30 -16.72
C VAL A 554 -31.82 14.58 -16.40
N PRO A 555 -32.84 14.56 -17.28
CA PRO A 555 -34.14 13.94 -17.02
C PRO A 555 -34.08 12.49 -16.54
N LEU A 556 -33.08 11.71 -17.00
CA LEU A 556 -32.86 10.34 -16.57
C LEU A 556 -32.59 10.21 -15.05
N HIS A 557 -31.91 11.17 -14.41
CA HIS A 557 -31.73 11.13 -12.94
C HIS A 557 -33.06 11.25 -12.21
N ASN A 558 -33.97 12.10 -12.68
CA ASN A 558 -35.30 12.24 -12.08
C ASN A 558 -36.07 10.92 -12.17
N ALA A 559 -36.08 10.28 -13.35
CA ALA A 559 -36.72 8.98 -13.55
C ALA A 559 -36.14 7.89 -12.63
N CYS A 560 -34.80 7.82 -12.55
CA CYS A 560 -34.09 6.85 -11.71
C CYS A 560 -34.29 7.07 -10.20
N SER A 561 -34.22 8.31 -9.72
CA SER A 561 -34.42 8.64 -8.30
C SER A 561 -35.84 8.31 -7.83
N TYR A 562 -36.86 8.69 -8.60
CA TYR A 562 -38.25 8.46 -8.19
C TYR A 562 -38.72 7.02 -8.45
N GLY A 563 -38.12 6.30 -9.40
CA GLY A 563 -38.40 4.88 -9.65
C GLY A 563 -39.29 4.62 -10.87
N HIS A 564 -39.27 5.51 -11.86
CA HIS A 564 -40.15 5.46 -13.04
C HIS A 564 -39.49 4.64 -14.16
N TYR A 565 -39.67 3.32 -14.12
CA TYR A 565 -39.01 2.37 -15.05
C TYR A 565 -39.28 2.71 -16.53
N GLU A 566 -40.56 2.85 -16.92
CA GLU A 566 -40.98 3.07 -18.32
C GLU A 566 -40.40 4.37 -18.88
N VAL A 567 -40.37 5.44 -18.08
CA VAL A 567 -39.73 6.71 -18.42
C VAL A 567 -38.20 6.55 -18.56
N ALA A 568 -37.55 5.83 -17.64
CA ALA A 568 -36.11 5.62 -17.71
C ALA A 568 -35.72 4.82 -18.97
N GLU A 569 -36.50 3.80 -19.33
CA GLU A 569 -36.34 3.00 -20.54
C GLU A 569 -36.54 3.86 -21.81
N LEU A 570 -37.62 4.64 -21.89
CA LEU A 570 -37.87 5.57 -23.00
C LEU A 570 -36.72 6.57 -23.19
N LEU A 571 -36.21 7.17 -22.10
CA LEU A 571 -35.10 8.12 -22.16
C LEU A 571 -33.81 7.45 -22.66
N VAL A 572 -33.49 6.24 -22.19
CA VAL A 572 -32.33 5.48 -22.64
C VAL A 572 -32.44 5.07 -24.12
N LEU A 573 -33.62 4.64 -24.57
CA LEU A 573 -33.88 4.34 -25.99
C LEU A 573 -33.75 5.57 -26.90
N HIS A 574 -34.10 6.76 -26.40
CA HIS A 574 -33.88 8.04 -27.09
C HIS A 574 -32.46 8.62 -26.86
N GLY A 575 -31.51 7.80 -26.42
CA GLY A 575 -30.08 8.12 -26.40
C GLY A 575 -29.53 8.68 -25.09
N ALA A 576 -30.29 8.70 -23.99
CA ALA A 576 -29.79 9.20 -22.71
C ALA A 576 -28.50 8.49 -22.25
N VAL A 577 -27.45 9.27 -21.96
CA VAL A 577 -26.15 8.73 -21.52
C VAL A 577 -26.25 8.22 -20.08
N VAL A 578 -26.31 6.90 -19.90
CA VAL A 578 -26.46 6.23 -18.58
C VAL A 578 -25.34 6.53 -17.58
N ASN A 579 -24.16 6.95 -18.06
CA ASN A 579 -22.96 7.27 -17.26
C ASN A 579 -22.71 8.78 -17.09
N VAL A 580 -23.69 9.63 -17.42
CA VAL A 580 -23.62 11.07 -17.19
C VAL A 580 -23.48 11.37 -15.70
N GLY A 581 -22.66 12.36 -15.36
CA GLY A 581 -22.52 12.86 -13.99
C GLY A 581 -23.24 14.20 -13.81
N ASP A 582 -23.87 14.41 -12.66
CA ASP A 582 -24.32 15.72 -12.18
C ASP A 582 -23.14 16.59 -11.64
N LEU A 583 -23.42 17.70 -10.95
CA LEU A 583 -22.35 18.54 -10.35
C LEU A 583 -21.60 17.88 -9.18
N TRP A 584 -22.18 16.84 -8.56
CA TRP A 584 -21.55 16.00 -7.54
C TRP A 584 -21.03 14.67 -8.12
N LYS A 585 -21.01 14.53 -9.45
CA LYS A 585 -20.65 13.31 -10.19
C LYS A 585 -21.51 12.07 -9.85
N PHE A 586 -22.69 12.26 -9.24
CA PHE A 586 -23.70 11.21 -9.18
C PHE A 586 -24.13 10.85 -10.60
N THR A 587 -24.30 9.56 -10.86
CA THR A 587 -24.87 9.05 -12.12
C THR A 587 -26.30 8.56 -11.88
N PRO A 588 -27.10 8.36 -12.94
CA PRO A 588 -28.39 7.70 -12.83
C PRO A 588 -28.35 6.36 -12.06
N LEU A 589 -27.23 5.62 -12.13
CA LEU A 589 -27.03 4.38 -11.38
C LEU A 589 -26.79 4.62 -9.88
N HIS A 590 -26.12 5.71 -9.48
CA HIS A 590 -26.01 6.09 -8.07
C HIS A 590 -27.39 6.43 -7.50
N GLU A 591 -28.20 7.20 -8.24
CA GLU A 591 -29.57 7.55 -7.84
C GLU A 591 -30.48 6.31 -7.75
N ALA A 592 -30.42 5.40 -8.72
CA ALA A 592 -31.18 4.15 -8.65
C ALA A 592 -30.75 3.29 -7.44
N ALA A 593 -29.45 3.18 -7.18
CA ALA A 593 -28.90 2.37 -6.09
C ALA A 593 -29.28 2.90 -4.70
N ILE A 594 -29.03 4.19 -4.41
CA ILE A 594 -29.32 4.79 -3.09
C ILE A 594 -30.83 4.85 -2.77
N LYS A 595 -31.68 4.88 -3.81
CA LYS A 595 -33.14 4.86 -3.68
C LYS A 595 -33.76 3.45 -3.73
N GLY A 596 -32.94 2.39 -3.82
CA GLY A 596 -33.40 1.00 -3.76
C GLY A 596 -34.13 0.50 -5.03
N LYS A 597 -33.84 1.08 -6.20
CA LYS A 597 -34.59 0.84 -7.46
C LYS A 597 -34.01 -0.31 -8.28
N TYR A 598 -34.11 -1.54 -7.77
CA TYR A 598 -33.51 -2.75 -8.35
C TYR A 598 -33.68 -2.91 -9.88
N GLU A 599 -34.91 -2.87 -10.42
CA GLU A 599 -35.13 -3.05 -11.87
C GLU A 599 -34.54 -1.90 -12.71
N ILE A 600 -34.44 -0.68 -12.16
CA ILE A 600 -33.77 0.43 -12.84
C ILE A 600 -32.25 0.26 -12.81
N CYS A 601 -31.66 -0.19 -11.69
CA CYS A 601 -30.24 -0.56 -11.65
C CYS A 601 -29.91 -1.60 -12.73
N LYS A 602 -30.77 -2.61 -12.88
CA LYS A 602 -30.63 -3.68 -13.88
C LYS A 602 -30.79 -3.18 -15.31
N LEU A 603 -31.76 -2.30 -15.58
CA LEU A 603 -31.93 -1.61 -16.86
C LEU A 603 -30.67 -0.81 -17.23
N LEU A 604 -30.18 0.03 -16.31
CA LEU A 604 -29.00 0.86 -16.53
C LEU A 604 -27.75 0.03 -16.80
N LEU A 605 -27.51 -1.03 -16.03
CA LEU A 605 -26.38 -1.96 -16.24
C LEU A 605 -26.45 -2.64 -17.62
N ARG A 606 -27.63 -3.09 -18.06
CA ARG A 606 -27.86 -3.65 -19.41
C ARG A 606 -27.51 -2.67 -20.52
N HIS A 607 -27.72 -1.37 -20.30
CA HIS A 607 -27.35 -0.30 -21.24
C HIS A 607 -25.95 0.30 -20.99
N GLY A 608 -25.08 -0.42 -20.26
CA GLY A 608 -23.66 -0.07 -20.12
C GLY A 608 -23.34 0.92 -19.01
N ALA A 609 -24.19 1.05 -17.98
CA ALA A 609 -23.83 1.83 -16.79
C ALA A 609 -22.66 1.18 -16.04
N ASP A 610 -21.74 2.01 -15.55
CA ASP A 610 -20.51 1.59 -14.87
C ASP A 610 -20.72 1.55 -13.35
N PRO A 611 -20.76 0.36 -12.72
CA PRO A 611 -20.94 0.21 -11.27
C PRO A 611 -19.69 0.58 -10.45
N THR A 612 -18.55 0.84 -11.11
CA THR A 612 -17.28 1.21 -10.46
C THR A 612 -17.02 2.72 -10.44
N LYS A 613 -17.84 3.48 -11.17
CA LYS A 613 -17.70 4.94 -11.31
C LYS A 613 -17.91 5.64 -9.98
N LYS A 614 -17.01 6.55 -9.61
CA LYS A 614 -17.06 7.27 -8.32
C LYS A 614 -17.70 8.64 -8.43
N ASN A 615 -18.53 8.98 -7.45
CA ASN A 615 -19.03 10.33 -7.24
C ASN A 615 -17.92 11.28 -6.71
N ARG A 616 -18.26 12.54 -6.38
CA ARG A 616 -17.32 13.54 -5.85
C ARG A 616 -16.72 13.16 -4.49
N ASP A 617 -17.45 12.40 -3.68
CA ASP A 617 -17.02 11.96 -2.34
C ASP A 617 -16.14 10.69 -2.41
N GLY A 618 -15.98 10.10 -3.60
CA GLY A 618 -15.19 8.88 -3.82
C GLY A 618 -15.97 7.58 -3.69
N ASN A 619 -17.29 7.67 -3.46
CA ASN A 619 -18.21 6.54 -3.34
C ASN A 619 -18.65 6.04 -4.71
N THR A 620 -18.74 4.73 -4.87
CA THR A 620 -19.39 4.05 -6.02
C THR A 620 -20.89 3.89 -5.76
N PRO A 621 -21.72 3.49 -6.76
CA PRO A 621 -23.11 3.12 -6.53
C PRO A 621 -23.29 2.05 -5.46
N LEU A 622 -22.34 1.10 -5.34
CA LEU A 622 -22.37 0.03 -4.35
C LEU A 622 -22.18 0.54 -2.92
N ASP A 623 -21.32 1.55 -2.72
CA ASP A 623 -21.05 2.14 -1.40
C ASP A 623 -22.23 2.96 -0.86
N LEU A 624 -23.20 3.30 -1.72
CA LEU A 624 -24.43 4.03 -1.37
C LEU A 624 -25.64 3.11 -1.16
N VAL A 625 -25.51 1.79 -1.39
CA VAL A 625 -26.59 0.83 -1.15
C VAL A 625 -26.77 0.64 0.36
N LYS A 626 -28.03 0.56 0.81
CA LYS A 626 -28.34 0.32 2.22
C LYS A 626 -27.94 -1.09 2.64
N ASP A 627 -27.55 -1.26 3.90
CA ASP A 627 -27.04 -2.54 4.44
C ASP A 627 -28.03 -3.73 4.31
N GLY A 628 -29.33 -3.47 4.11
CA GLY A 628 -30.36 -4.50 3.90
C GLY A 628 -30.62 -4.89 2.43
N ASP A 629 -30.20 -4.09 1.45
CA ASP A 629 -30.58 -4.27 0.04
C ASP A 629 -29.63 -5.24 -0.69
N THR A 630 -29.51 -6.48 -0.18
CA THR A 630 -28.56 -7.51 -0.66
C THR A 630 -28.65 -7.79 -2.15
N ASP A 631 -29.84 -7.69 -2.72
CA ASP A 631 -30.10 -7.94 -4.14
C ASP A 631 -29.48 -6.87 -5.05
N ILE A 632 -29.46 -5.62 -4.60
CA ILE A 632 -28.80 -4.52 -5.32
C ILE A 632 -27.28 -4.62 -5.12
N GLN A 633 -26.82 -4.99 -3.92
CA GLN A 633 -25.39 -5.21 -3.69
C GLN A 633 -24.82 -6.34 -4.57
N ASP A 634 -25.53 -7.47 -4.68
CA ASP A 634 -25.09 -8.59 -5.50
C ASP A 634 -25.21 -8.27 -7.01
N LEU A 635 -26.24 -7.54 -7.44
CA LEU A 635 -26.38 -7.02 -8.81
C LEU A 635 -25.22 -6.10 -9.21
N LEU A 636 -24.83 -5.16 -8.35
CA LEU A 636 -23.73 -4.20 -8.62
C LEU A 636 -22.34 -4.85 -8.53
N ARG A 637 -22.18 -5.91 -7.74
CA ARG A 637 -20.94 -6.71 -7.67
C ARG A 637 -20.77 -7.65 -8.88
N GLY A 638 -21.86 -8.04 -9.55
CA GLY A 638 -21.85 -8.96 -10.68
C GLY A 638 -21.13 -10.28 -10.35
N ASP A 639 -20.20 -10.69 -11.20
CA ASP A 639 -19.40 -11.92 -11.06
C ASP A 639 -18.69 -12.05 -9.71
N ALA A 640 -18.30 -10.94 -9.08
CA ALA A 640 -17.66 -10.97 -7.76
C ALA A 640 -18.61 -11.49 -6.66
N ALA A 641 -19.93 -11.30 -6.80
CA ALA A 641 -20.91 -11.87 -5.88
C ALA A 641 -21.06 -13.40 -6.06
N LEU A 642 -20.99 -13.89 -7.31
CA LEU A 642 -21.00 -15.33 -7.60
C LEU A 642 -19.73 -16.02 -7.05
N LEU A 643 -18.56 -15.41 -7.26
CA LEU A 643 -17.27 -15.89 -6.72
C LEU A 643 -17.28 -15.91 -5.17
N ASP A 644 -17.78 -14.87 -4.51
CA ASP A 644 -17.95 -14.82 -3.05
C ASP A 644 -18.93 -15.88 -2.54
N ALA A 645 -20.08 -16.04 -3.18
CA ALA A 645 -21.08 -17.04 -2.82
C ALA A 645 -20.53 -18.47 -2.97
N ALA A 646 -19.78 -18.74 -4.05
CA ALA A 646 -19.16 -20.04 -4.31
C ALA A 646 -18.04 -20.36 -3.30
N LYS A 647 -17.24 -19.36 -2.91
CA LYS A 647 -16.22 -19.46 -1.85
C LYS A 647 -16.82 -19.72 -0.47
N LYS A 648 -17.95 -19.09 -0.14
CA LYS A 648 -18.65 -19.23 1.16
C LYS A 648 -19.57 -20.46 1.24
N GLY A 649 -19.75 -21.22 0.16
CA GLY A 649 -20.65 -22.37 0.13
C GLY A 649 -22.15 -22.01 0.14
N CYS A 650 -22.50 -20.77 -0.22
CA CYS A 650 -23.89 -20.29 -0.11
C CYS A 650 -24.72 -20.70 -1.34
N LEU A 651 -25.15 -21.96 -1.38
CA LEU A 651 -25.88 -22.54 -2.52
C LEU A 651 -27.10 -21.72 -2.97
N ALA A 652 -27.87 -21.15 -2.04
CA ALA A 652 -29.02 -20.31 -2.36
C ALA A 652 -28.65 -19.03 -3.13
N ARG A 653 -27.53 -18.37 -2.78
CA ARG A 653 -27.01 -17.22 -3.54
C ARG A 653 -26.42 -17.66 -4.88
N VAL A 654 -25.68 -18.77 -4.93
CA VAL A 654 -25.15 -19.33 -6.19
C VAL A 654 -26.30 -19.62 -7.17
N LYS A 655 -27.38 -20.28 -6.72
CA LYS A 655 -28.59 -20.54 -7.53
C LYS A 655 -29.29 -19.28 -8.07
N LYS A 656 -29.14 -18.13 -7.39
CA LYS A 656 -29.72 -16.84 -7.80
C LYS A 656 -28.82 -16.06 -8.76
N LEU A 657 -27.51 -16.21 -8.65
CA LEU A 657 -26.50 -15.41 -9.36
C LEU A 657 -25.85 -16.12 -10.56
N CYS A 658 -25.91 -17.45 -10.58
CA CYS A 658 -25.35 -18.27 -11.65
C CYS A 658 -26.25 -18.20 -12.90
N THR A 659 -25.61 -17.94 -14.04
CA THR A 659 -26.20 -17.90 -15.38
C THR A 659 -25.26 -18.63 -16.34
N PRO A 660 -25.74 -19.08 -17.53
CA PRO A 660 -24.88 -19.71 -18.52
C PRO A 660 -23.67 -18.85 -18.92
N ASP A 661 -23.82 -17.52 -18.93
CA ASP A 661 -22.77 -16.59 -19.35
C ASP A 661 -21.69 -16.36 -18.27
N ASN A 662 -22.02 -16.50 -16.98
CA ASN A 662 -21.11 -16.20 -15.86
C ASN A 662 -20.69 -17.39 -15.00
N VAL A 663 -21.16 -18.62 -15.26
CA VAL A 663 -20.77 -19.82 -14.50
C VAL A 663 -19.24 -20.05 -14.49
N ASN A 664 -18.55 -19.63 -15.57
CA ASN A 664 -17.10 -19.67 -15.74
C ASN A 664 -16.42 -18.29 -15.61
N CYS A 665 -17.04 -17.34 -14.91
CA CYS A 665 -16.43 -16.03 -14.60
C CYS A 665 -15.13 -16.20 -13.79
N ARG A 666 -14.31 -15.14 -13.69
CA ARG A 666 -12.94 -15.25 -13.14
C ARG A 666 -12.57 -14.08 -12.22
N ASP A 667 -11.82 -14.37 -11.15
CA ASP A 667 -11.34 -13.32 -10.25
C ASP A 667 -10.23 -12.45 -10.88
N THR A 668 -10.60 -11.24 -11.31
CA THR A 668 -9.68 -10.31 -12.01
C THR A 668 -8.58 -9.76 -11.11
N GLN A 669 -8.82 -9.69 -9.80
CA GLN A 669 -7.87 -9.21 -8.80
C GLN A 669 -7.03 -10.32 -8.14
N GLY A 670 -7.26 -11.58 -8.49
CA GLY A 670 -6.69 -12.73 -7.81
C GLY A 670 -5.90 -13.67 -8.73
N ARG A 671 -6.23 -14.97 -8.67
CA ARG A 671 -5.53 -16.00 -9.45
C ARG A 671 -6.17 -16.28 -10.81
N HIS A 672 -7.13 -15.49 -11.26
CA HIS A 672 -7.95 -15.79 -12.44
C HIS A 672 -8.75 -17.12 -12.30
N SER A 673 -9.10 -17.44 -11.05
CA SER A 673 -9.86 -18.61 -10.58
C SER A 673 -11.36 -18.47 -10.88
N THR A 674 -12.00 -19.57 -11.25
CA THR A 674 -13.46 -19.65 -11.49
C THR A 674 -14.24 -19.95 -10.20
N PRO A 675 -15.58 -19.80 -10.16
CA PRO A 675 -16.39 -20.23 -9.02
C PRO A 675 -16.12 -21.69 -8.60
N LEU A 676 -15.88 -22.58 -9.57
CA LEU A 676 -15.55 -23.99 -9.32
C LEU A 676 -14.18 -24.17 -8.63
N HIS A 677 -13.16 -23.36 -8.96
CA HIS A 677 -11.88 -23.37 -8.24
C HIS A 677 -12.04 -23.02 -6.77
N LEU A 678 -12.92 -22.06 -6.46
CA LEU A 678 -13.20 -21.61 -5.11
C LEU A 678 -14.02 -22.67 -4.36
N ALA A 679 -15.09 -23.19 -4.95
CA ALA A 679 -15.86 -24.28 -4.37
C ALA A 679 -14.98 -25.51 -4.08
N ALA A 680 -14.08 -25.87 -5.00
CA ALA A 680 -13.13 -26.97 -4.84
C ALA A 680 -12.10 -26.71 -3.73
N GLY A 681 -11.51 -25.52 -3.62
CA GLY A 681 -10.52 -25.21 -2.59
C GLY A 681 -11.09 -25.07 -1.17
N TYR A 682 -12.36 -24.67 -1.04
CA TYR A 682 -13.03 -24.43 0.25
C TYR A 682 -13.97 -25.57 0.70
N ASN A 683 -13.95 -26.73 0.02
CA ASN A 683 -14.76 -27.93 0.32
C ASN A 683 -16.29 -27.74 0.21
N ASN A 684 -16.75 -26.92 -0.74
CA ASN A 684 -18.18 -26.65 -0.93
C ASN A 684 -18.80 -27.62 -1.94
N LEU A 685 -18.99 -28.88 -1.53
CA LEU A 685 -19.42 -30.00 -2.41
C LEU A 685 -20.72 -29.69 -3.18
N GLU A 686 -21.81 -29.30 -2.50
CA GLU A 686 -23.11 -29.01 -3.14
C GLU A 686 -23.03 -27.86 -4.16
N VAL A 687 -22.16 -26.87 -3.90
CA VAL A 687 -21.92 -25.76 -4.82
C VAL A 687 -21.11 -26.21 -6.03
N ALA A 688 -20.07 -27.04 -5.82
CA ALA A 688 -19.29 -27.60 -6.90
C ALA A 688 -20.17 -28.47 -7.82
N GLU A 689 -21.04 -29.30 -7.25
CA GLU A 689 -22.00 -30.10 -8.01
C GLU A 689 -22.99 -29.23 -8.80
N TYR A 690 -23.58 -28.22 -8.16
CA TYR A 690 -24.50 -27.32 -8.83
C TYR A 690 -23.83 -26.56 -10.00
N LEU A 691 -22.62 -26.04 -9.80
CA LEU A 691 -21.84 -25.37 -10.84
C LEU A 691 -21.54 -26.31 -12.02
N LEU A 692 -21.10 -27.54 -11.75
CA LEU A 692 -20.82 -28.55 -12.79
C LEU A 692 -22.08 -28.92 -13.60
N GLN A 693 -23.23 -29.09 -12.92
CA GLN A 693 -24.52 -29.33 -13.58
C GLN A 693 -24.97 -28.16 -14.48
N HIS A 694 -24.49 -26.94 -14.23
CA HIS A 694 -24.86 -25.72 -14.95
C HIS A 694 -23.75 -25.23 -15.91
N GLY A 695 -22.83 -26.11 -16.31
CA GLY A 695 -21.83 -25.84 -17.36
C GLY A 695 -20.49 -25.28 -16.88
N ALA A 696 -20.16 -25.41 -15.58
CA ALA A 696 -18.82 -25.08 -15.13
C ALA A 696 -17.76 -25.98 -15.77
N GLU A 697 -16.73 -25.38 -16.34
CA GLU A 697 -15.61 -26.07 -16.96
C GLU A 697 -14.72 -26.73 -15.89
N VAL A 698 -14.82 -28.05 -15.76
CA VAL A 698 -14.06 -28.86 -14.80
C VAL A 698 -12.53 -28.74 -14.92
N ASN A 699 -12.05 -28.37 -16.12
CA ASN A 699 -10.62 -28.31 -16.49
C ASN A 699 -10.14 -26.89 -16.84
N SER A 700 -10.91 -25.83 -16.54
CA SER A 700 -10.39 -24.46 -16.72
C SER A 700 -9.11 -24.29 -15.91
N GLN A 701 -8.06 -23.72 -16.51
CA GLN A 701 -6.84 -23.37 -15.80
C GLN A 701 -6.89 -21.94 -15.22
N ASP A 702 -6.38 -21.76 -14.01
CA ASP A 702 -6.11 -20.45 -13.40
C ASP A 702 -4.83 -19.79 -13.96
N LYS A 703 -4.42 -18.64 -13.43
CA LYS A 703 -3.22 -17.90 -13.83
C LYS A 703 -1.92 -18.68 -13.61
N GLY A 704 -1.89 -19.63 -12.68
CA GLY A 704 -0.80 -20.57 -12.44
C GLY A 704 -0.85 -21.84 -13.31
N GLY A 705 -1.93 -22.06 -14.06
CA GLY A 705 -2.16 -23.31 -14.80
C GLY A 705 -2.91 -24.38 -14.01
N LEU A 706 -3.30 -24.10 -12.77
CA LEU A 706 -3.96 -25.05 -11.88
C LEU A 706 -5.41 -25.22 -12.31
N ILE A 707 -5.91 -26.46 -12.34
CA ILE A 707 -7.35 -26.75 -12.51
C ILE A 707 -8.02 -26.92 -11.12
N PRO A 708 -9.37 -26.91 -11.01
CA PRO A 708 -10.06 -27.12 -9.74
C PRO A 708 -9.62 -28.37 -8.96
N LEU A 709 -9.22 -29.43 -9.66
CA LEU A 709 -8.71 -30.67 -9.04
C LEU A 709 -7.38 -30.45 -8.29
N HIS A 710 -6.48 -29.55 -8.74
CA HIS A 710 -5.28 -29.19 -7.98
C HIS A 710 -5.63 -28.48 -6.66
N ASN A 711 -6.63 -27.59 -6.67
CA ASN A 711 -7.10 -26.92 -5.45
C ASN A 711 -7.69 -27.93 -4.46
N ALA A 712 -8.59 -28.82 -4.92
CA ALA A 712 -9.08 -29.93 -4.09
C ALA A 712 -7.93 -30.79 -3.58
N ALA A 713 -6.88 -30.99 -4.40
CA ALA A 713 -5.76 -31.84 -4.06
C ALA A 713 -4.81 -31.30 -3.00
N SER A 714 -4.42 -30.03 -3.10
CA SER A 714 -3.53 -29.40 -2.11
C SER A 714 -4.16 -29.37 -0.71
N TYR A 715 -5.48 -29.14 -0.63
CA TYR A 715 -6.21 -29.10 0.64
C TYR A 715 -6.71 -30.48 1.14
N GLY A 716 -6.80 -31.49 0.28
CA GLY A 716 -7.16 -32.86 0.65
C GLY A 716 -8.67 -33.16 0.64
N HIS A 717 -9.44 -32.47 -0.19
CA HIS A 717 -10.91 -32.57 -0.24
C HIS A 717 -11.36 -33.74 -1.11
N VAL A 718 -11.36 -34.95 -0.54
CA VAL A 718 -11.58 -36.23 -1.26
C VAL A 718 -12.91 -36.27 -2.00
N ASP A 719 -14.03 -35.91 -1.37
CA ASP A 719 -15.36 -35.99 -1.99
C ASP A 719 -15.51 -35.04 -3.18
N VAL A 720 -14.94 -33.82 -3.08
CA VAL A 720 -14.96 -32.85 -4.17
C VAL A 720 -14.02 -33.27 -5.30
N ALA A 721 -12.87 -33.90 -4.98
CA ALA A 721 -12.00 -34.48 -6.00
C ALA A 721 -12.68 -35.65 -6.74
N ALA A 722 -13.37 -36.55 -6.03
CA ALA A 722 -14.15 -37.63 -6.63
C ALA A 722 -15.27 -37.09 -7.53
N LEU A 723 -15.96 -36.04 -7.09
CA LEU A 723 -16.95 -35.33 -7.91
C LEU A 723 -16.33 -34.73 -9.17
N LEU A 724 -15.19 -34.03 -9.06
CA LEU A 724 -14.49 -33.45 -10.22
C LEU A 724 -14.04 -34.55 -11.22
N ILE A 725 -13.50 -35.67 -10.72
CA ILE A 725 -13.12 -36.82 -11.56
C ILE A 725 -14.34 -37.43 -12.25
N LYS A 726 -15.48 -37.58 -11.55
CA LYS A 726 -16.76 -38.03 -12.12
C LYS A 726 -17.25 -37.13 -13.26
N TYR A 727 -16.95 -35.83 -13.22
CA TYR A 727 -17.22 -34.87 -14.31
C TYR A 727 -16.03 -34.69 -15.28
N ASN A 728 -15.17 -35.71 -15.42
CA ASN A 728 -14.04 -35.75 -16.38
C ASN A 728 -12.93 -34.71 -16.12
N ALA A 729 -12.60 -34.42 -14.85
CA ALA A 729 -11.36 -33.74 -14.51
C ALA A 729 -10.13 -34.50 -15.03
N CYS A 730 -9.19 -33.80 -15.65
CA CYS A 730 -7.95 -34.38 -16.14
C CYS A 730 -6.99 -34.65 -14.98
N VAL A 731 -6.95 -35.90 -14.53
CA VAL A 731 -6.19 -36.37 -13.36
C VAL A 731 -4.68 -36.09 -13.48
N ASN A 732 -4.14 -36.08 -14.72
CA ASN A 732 -2.75 -35.77 -15.04
C ASN A 732 -2.55 -34.35 -15.63
N ALA A 733 -3.50 -33.44 -15.43
CA ALA A 733 -3.35 -32.05 -15.85
C ALA A 733 -2.10 -31.42 -15.21
N THR A 734 -1.33 -30.68 -15.99
CA THR A 734 -0.13 -29.97 -15.52
C THR A 734 -0.41 -28.48 -15.37
N ASP A 735 0.14 -27.90 -14.30
CA ASP A 735 0.22 -26.45 -14.15
C ASP A 735 1.43 -25.87 -14.91
N LYS A 736 1.72 -24.57 -14.77
CA LYS A 736 2.83 -23.91 -15.46
C LYS A 736 4.23 -24.38 -15.05
N TRP A 737 4.35 -25.08 -13.93
CA TRP A 737 5.59 -25.69 -13.44
C TRP A 737 5.60 -27.22 -13.64
N ALA A 738 4.64 -27.74 -14.40
CA ALA A 738 4.40 -29.15 -14.64
C ALA A 738 4.06 -29.97 -13.38
N PHE A 739 3.52 -29.34 -12.33
CA PHE A 739 2.92 -30.06 -11.21
C PHE A 739 1.54 -30.63 -11.62
N THR A 740 1.31 -31.88 -11.27
CA THR A 740 -0.02 -32.54 -11.39
C THR A 740 -0.77 -32.52 -10.06
N PRO A 741 -2.09 -32.78 -10.01
CA PRO A 741 -2.81 -32.95 -8.76
C PRO A 741 -2.18 -33.99 -7.83
N LEU A 742 -1.52 -35.02 -8.37
CA LEU A 742 -0.77 -36.01 -7.59
C LEU A 742 0.52 -35.43 -6.97
N HIS A 743 1.23 -34.52 -7.64
CA HIS A 743 2.38 -33.82 -7.04
C HIS A 743 1.93 -32.95 -5.85
N GLU A 744 0.82 -32.20 -5.99
CA GLU A 744 0.23 -31.42 -4.90
C GLU A 744 -0.21 -32.31 -3.73
N ALA A 745 -0.97 -33.38 -4.02
CA ALA A 745 -1.41 -34.34 -3.00
C ALA A 745 -0.23 -34.99 -2.26
N ALA A 746 0.82 -35.37 -2.98
CA ALA A 746 2.02 -35.99 -2.42
C ALA A 746 2.83 -35.03 -1.54
N GLN A 747 3.04 -33.80 -2.00
CA GLN A 747 3.77 -32.78 -1.25
C GLN A 747 3.03 -32.38 0.04
N LYS A 748 1.69 -32.33 0.02
CA LYS A 748 0.87 -32.00 1.20
C LYS A 748 0.47 -33.21 2.06
N GLY A 749 1.00 -34.41 1.79
CA GLY A 749 0.76 -35.61 2.60
C GLY A 749 -0.69 -36.13 2.57
N ARG A 750 -1.37 -36.07 1.42
CA ARG A 750 -2.82 -36.39 1.30
C ARG A 750 -3.08 -37.86 0.92
N THR A 751 -2.74 -38.80 1.77
CA THR A 751 -2.72 -40.26 1.47
C THR A 751 -3.99 -40.81 0.84
N GLN A 752 -5.17 -40.51 1.40
CA GLN A 752 -6.47 -40.95 0.85
C GLN A 752 -6.71 -40.42 -0.57
N LEU A 753 -6.27 -39.19 -0.83
CA LEU A 753 -6.43 -38.56 -2.13
C LEU A 753 -5.37 -39.03 -3.13
N CYS A 754 -4.13 -39.25 -2.71
CA CYS A 754 -3.13 -39.91 -3.54
C CYS A 754 -3.65 -41.27 -4.02
N ALA A 755 -4.31 -42.04 -3.13
CA ALA A 755 -4.92 -43.31 -3.50
C ALA A 755 -6.04 -43.13 -4.53
N LEU A 756 -6.99 -42.20 -4.30
CA LEU A 756 -8.07 -41.88 -5.25
C LEU A 756 -7.53 -41.45 -6.63
N LEU A 757 -6.50 -40.59 -6.67
CA LEU A 757 -5.89 -40.12 -7.90
C LEU A 757 -5.22 -41.27 -8.66
N LEU A 758 -4.47 -42.14 -7.97
CA LEU A 758 -3.84 -43.33 -8.57
C LEU A 758 -4.87 -44.33 -9.09
N GLU A 759 -5.95 -44.59 -8.35
CA GLU A 759 -7.07 -45.45 -8.76
C GLU A 759 -7.74 -44.94 -10.05
N HIS A 760 -7.80 -43.61 -10.22
CA HIS A 760 -8.30 -42.95 -11.42
C HIS A 760 -7.21 -42.58 -12.45
N GLY A 761 -6.06 -43.26 -12.42
CA GLY A 761 -5.06 -43.21 -13.50
C GLY A 761 -4.05 -42.06 -13.43
N ALA A 762 -3.81 -41.50 -12.24
CA ALA A 762 -2.67 -40.59 -12.05
C ALA A 762 -1.34 -41.32 -12.29
N ASP A 763 -0.45 -40.72 -13.07
CA ASP A 763 0.88 -41.27 -13.36
C ASP A 763 1.90 -40.81 -12.30
N PRO A 764 2.42 -41.71 -11.44
CA PRO A 764 3.40 -41.37 -10.41
C PRO A 764 4.83 -41.18 -10.98
N THR A 765 5.03 -41.32 -12.29
CA THR A 765 6.35 -41.20 -12.96
C THR A 765 6.55 -39.87 -13.68
N LEU A 766 5.49 -39.09 -13.89
CA LEU A 766 5.57 -37.73 -14.44
C LEU A 766 6.49 -36.85 -13.59
N ARG A 767 7.18 -35.91 -14.23
CA ARG A 767 8.13 -35.01 -13.58
C ARG A 767 7.74 -33.55 -13.82
N ASN A 768 7.87 -32.75 -12.75
CA ASN A 768 7.72 -31.29 -12.82
C ASN A 768 8.91 -30.64 -13.58
N GLN A 769 8.89 -29.31 -13.71
CA GLN A 769 9.93 -28.54 -14.40
C GLN A 769 11.32 -28.65 -13.75
N GLU A 770 11.40 -28.96 -12.45
CA GLU A 770 12.64 -29.22 -11.72
C GLU A 770 13.14 -30.68 -11.88
N GLY A 771 12.41 -31.50 -12.65
CA GLY A 771 12.72 -32.91 -12.87
C GLY A 771 12.32 -33.84 -11.71
N GLN A 772 11.54 -33.36 -10.73
CA GLN A 772 11.08 -34.13 -9.57
C GLN A 772 9.76 -34.85 -9.91
N SER A 773 9.64 -36.12 -9.48
CA SER A 773 8.39 -36.88 -9.50
C SER A 773 7.55 -36.64 -8.23
N PRO A 774 6.27 -37.07 -8.17
CA PRO A 774 5.49 -37.01 -6.93
C PRO A 774 6.17 -37.70 -5.74
N LEU A 775 6.91 -38.79 -5.98
CA LEU A 775 7.66 -39.52 -4.94
C LEU A 775 8.81 -38.68 -4.36
N ASP A 776 9.47 -37.86 -5.19
CA ASP A 776 10.59 -37.02 -4.77
C ASP A 776 10.13 -35.87 -3.85
N LEU A 777 8.85 -35.49 -3.91
CA LEU A 777 8.23 -34.42 -3.12
C LEU A 777 7.59 -34.89 -1.80
N VAL A 778 7.62 -36.19 -1.48
CA VAL A 778 6.81 -36.76 -0.39
C VAL A 778 7.28 -36.35 0.99
N THR A 779 6.36 -35.76 1.74
CA THR A 779 6.53 -35.36 3.15
C THR A 779 6.08 -36.42 4.17
N ALA A 780 5.22 -37.38 3.80
CA ALA A 780 4.63 -38.37 4.71
C ALA A 780 4.99 -39.83 4.34
N ASP A 781 5.34 -40.66 5.32
CA ASP A 781 5.85 -42.03 5.11
C ASP A 781 4.82 -42.99 4.49
N ASP A 782 3.54 -42.80 4.76
CA ASP A 782 2.43 -43.58 4.20
C ASP A 782 2.18 -43.25 2.73
N VAL A 783 2.22 -41.96 2.36
CA VAL A 783 2.26 -41.51 0.95
C VAL A 783 3.49 -42.05 0.24
N ARG A 784 4.65 -42.10 0.92
CA ARG A 784 5.91 -42.61 0.36
C ARG A 784 5.78 -44.10 0.04
N ALA A 785 5.23 -44.88 0.96
CA ALA A 785 4.95 -46.30 0.75
C ALA A 785 3.95 -46.52 -0.41
N LEU A 786 2.87 -45.75 -0.45
CA LEU A 786 1.84 -45.81 -1.50
C LEU A 786 2.43 -45.52 -2.90
N LEU A 787 3.18 -44.43 -3.06
CA LEU A 787 3.79 -44.07 -4.35
C LEU A 787 4.92 -45.03 -4.74
N THR A 788 5.72 -45.51 -3.78
CA THR A 788 6.75 -46.54 -4.05
C THR A 788 6.12 -47.84 -4.55
N ALA A 789 4.95 -48.22 -4.05
CA ALA A 789 4.20 -49.39 -4.53
C ALA A 789 3.53 -49.18 -5.90
N ALA A 790 3.18 -47.93 -6.24
CA ALA A 790 2.56 -47.57 -7.52
C ALA A 790 3.56 -47.36 -8.68
N MET A 791 4.84 -47.10 -8.38
CA MET A 791 5.87 -46.88 -9.40
C MET A 791 6.51 -48.19 -9.90
N PRO A 792 6.81 -48.31 -11.22
CA PRO A 792 7.53 -49.47 -11.74
C PRO A 792 8.99 -49.51 -11.23
N PRO A 793 9.60 -50.70 -11.04
CA PRO A 793 10.96 -50.83 -10.50
C PRO A 793 12.07 -50.11 -11.29
N SER A 794 11.81 -49.77 -12.56
CA SER A 794 12.69 -48.98 -13.42
C SER A 794 12.68 -47.49 -13.12
N ALA A 795 11.60 -46.96 -12.54
CA ALA A 795 11.42 -45.53 -12.24
C ALA A 795 11.82 -45.13 -10.81
N LEU A 796 12.05 -46.11 -9.93
CA LEU A 796 12.46 -45.86 -8.54
C LEU A 796 13.92 -45.35 -8.43
N PRO A 797 14.22 -44.40 -7.53
CA PRO A 797 15.58 -43.95 -7.27
C PRO A 797 16.53 -45.09 -6.86
N ALA A 798 17.83 -44.95 -7.17
CA ALA A 798 18.82 -46.02 -7.03
C ALA A 798 18.96 -46.61 -5.60
N CYS A 799 18.60 -45.85 -4.57
CA CYS A 799 18.56 -46.30 -3.17
C CYS A 799 17.46 -47.33 -2.85
N TYR A 800 16.46 -47.51 -3.71
CA TYR A 800 15.36 -48.46 -3.53
C TYR A 800 15.51 -49.76 -4.35
N LYS A 801 16.63 -49.94 -5.08
CA LYS A 801 16.91 -51.20 -5.79
C LYS A 801 17.45 -52.24 -4.79
N PRO A 802 16.84 -53.44 -4.67
CA PRO A 802 17.40 -54.50 -3.83
C PRO A 802 18.75 -54.97 -4.40
N GLN A 803 19.83 -54.79 -3.64
CA GLN A 803 21.14 -55.29 -4.02
C GLN A 803 21.20 -56.81 -3.84
N VAL A 804 21.15 -57.54 -4.97
CA VAL A 804 21.41 -58.98 -4.99
C VAL A 804 22.91 -59.20 -4.86
N ILE A 805 23.34 -59.66 -3.68
CA ILE A 805 24.71 -60.13 -3.46
C ILE A 805 24.83 -61.51 -4.12
N SER A 806 25.69 -61.62 -5.15
CA SER A 806 26.05 -62.89 -5.80
C SER A 806 27.57 -63.01 -5.85
N VAL A 807 28.08 -64.21 -5.57
CA VAL A 807 29.48 -64.47 -5.25
C VAL A 807 30.20 -65.07 -6.46
N SER A 808 31.28 -64.40 -6.90
CA SER A 808 32.38 -64.88 -7.76
C SER A 808 32.08 -65.88 -8.90
N ALA A 809 32.35 -65.49 -10.16
CA ALA A 809 33.61 -65.82 -10.84
C ALA A 809 33.54 -65.54 -12.37
N SER A 810 34.72 -65.27 -12.94
CA SER A 810 35.09 -65.25 -14.37
C SER A 810 34.38 -66.29 -15.26
N GLY A 811 34.12 -66.04 -16.54
CA GLY A 811 34.49 -64.90 -17.39
C GLY A 811 34.32 -65.25 -18.88
N ALA A 812 34.95 -64.46 -19.77
CA ALA A 812 34.90 -64.56 -21.25
C ALA A 812 33.55 -64.17 -21.92
N VAL A 813 33.46 -63.56 -23.11
CA VAL A 813 34.28 -62.61 -23.91
C VAL A 813 33.53 -62.46 -25.26
N VAL A 814 33.09 -61.24 -25.62
CA VAL A 814 33.19 -60.63 -26.99
C VAL A 814 32.41 -61.29 -28.17
N PRO A 815 31.81 -60.54 -29.14
CA PRO A 815 31.17 -59.22 -29.09
C PRO A 815 29.96 -59.09 -30.08
N SER A 816 29.75 -57.87 -30.60
CA SER A 816 29.24 -57.50 -31.95
C SER A 816 27.78 -57.01 -31.99
N THR A 817 27.55 -55.69 -32.16
CA THR A 817 27.25 -54.94 -33.42
C THR A 817 25.82 -55.14 -33.95
N LEU A 818 25.10 -54.18 -34.53
CA LEU A 818 25.48 -52.92 -35.21
C LEU A 818 24.27 -51.93 -35.25
N ASN A 819 24.53 -50.68 -35.64
CA ASN A 819 23.62 -49.61 -36.10
C ASN A 819 22.19 -50.05 -36.53
N SER A 820 21.11 -49.31 -36.27
CA SER A 820 20.85 -47.95 -36.83
C SER A 820 19.46 -47.43 -36.42
N SER A 821 19.30 -46.11 -36.41
CA SER A 821 18.01 -45.39 -36.45
C SER A 821 17.38 -45.51 -37.86
N PRO A 822 16.03 -45.39 -38.05
CA PRO A 822 15.32 -44.12 -37.82
C PRO A 822 13.85 -44.20 -37.33
N THR A 823 13.30 -43.02 -37.01
CA THR A 823 11.86 -42.69 -36.93
C THR A 823 11.31 -42.33 -38.35
N PRO A 824 10.07 -41.83 -38.60
CA PRO A 824 8.91 -41.54 -37.72
C PRO A 824 7.54 -41.99 -38.32
N LEU A 825 6.44 -41.35 -37.87
CA LEU A 825 5.19 -40.99 -38.58
C LEU A 825 3.91 -41.85 -38.42
N SER A 826 2.87 -41.20 -37.84
CA SER A 826 1.41 -41.22 -38.14
C SER A 826 0.66 -42.55 -38.31
N SER A 827 -0.67 -42.68 -38.15
CA SER A 827 -1.78 -41.91 -37.54
C SER A 827 -3.07 -42.59 -38.04
N ASP A 828 -4.08 -42.68 -37.16
CA ASP A 828 -5.52 -42.68 -37.50
C ASP A 828 -6.19 -43.94 -38.11
N SER A 829 -7.40 -44.23 -37.60
CA SER A 829 -8.51 -45.00 -38.23
C SER A 829 -8.29 -46.49 -38.61
N SER A 830 -9.28 -47.39 -38.66
CA SER A 830 -10.66 -47.43 -38.14
C SER A 830 -11.26 -48.83 -38.33
N MET A 831 -12.29 -49.15 -37.53
CA MET A 831 -13.46 -50.01 -37.88
C MET A 831 -13.30 -51.49 -38.29
N GLU A 832 -14.07 -52.32 -37.56
CA GLU A 832 -14.82 -53.53 -37.97
C GLU A 832 -14.11 -54.88 -38.17
N GLY A 833 -14.70 -56.02 -37.77
CA GLY A 833 -15.95 -56.24 -37.03
C GLY A 833 -16.32 -57.72 -36.88
N GLN A 834 -17.48 -58.01 -36.26
CA GLN A 834 -18.15 -59.34 -36.16
C GLN A 834 -17.42 -60.40 -35.28
N SER A 835 -18.05 -61.36 -34.59
CA SER A 835 -19.47 -61.78 -34.43
C SER A 835 -19.63 -62.59 -33.13
N GLY A 836 -20.81 -62.64 -32.49
CA GLY A 836 -21.05 -63.64 -31.42
C GLY A 836 -22.25 -63.39 -30.49
N THR A 837 -23.43 -63.78 -30.95
CA THR A 837 -24.71 -63.98 -30.21
C THR A 837 -24.64 -64.49 -28.76
N PHE A 838 -25.49 -63.97 -27.87
CA PHE A 838 -26.35 -64.71 -26.89
C PHE A 838 -27.33 -63.71 -26.18
N PRO A 839 -28.40 -64.13 -25.46
CA PRO A 839 -29.71 -63.43 -25.54
C PRO A 839 -30.07 -62.53 -24.35
N GLU A 840 -30.95 -61.56 -24.64
CA GLU A 840 -32.27 -61.32 -24.01
C GLU A 840 -32.55 -61.88 -22.59
N LEU A 841 -33.15 -61.13 -21.67
CA LEU A 841 -34.48 -60.52 -21.86
C LEU A 841 -34.68 -59.11 -21.27
N SER A 842 -35.50 -58.36 -21.99
CA SER A 842 -35.80 -56.93 -21.94
C SER A 842 -36.80 -56.47 -20.85
N THR A 843 -36.64 -55.20 -20.40
CA THR A 843 -37.69 -54.14 -20.27
C THR A 843 -38.82 -54.30 -19.21
N LEU A 844 -39.46 -53.25 -18.65
CA LEU A 844 -39.99 -51.99 -19.22
C LEU A 844 -40.07 -50.81 -18.20
N LEU A 845 -40.13 -49.58 -18.74
CA LEU A 845 -40.59 -48.30 -18.15
C LEU A 845 -42.14 -48.20 -18.14
N PRO A 846 -42.81 -47.09 -17.74
CA PRO A 846 -42.58 -46.06 -16.69
C PRO A 846 -43.77 -46.15 -15.67
N PRO A 847 -44.54 -45.11 -15.20
CA PRO A 847 -44.33 -43.66 -15.00
C PRO A 847 -44.78 -43.10 -13.60
N SER A 848 -44.58 -41.78 -13.41
CA SER A 848 -45.38 -40.80 -12.62
C SER A 848 -46.12 -41.18 -11.32
N GLY A 849 -45.96 -40.36 -10.25
CA GLY A 849 -47.06 -40.11 -9.31
C GLY A 849 -46.68 -39.78 -7.85
N ALA A 850 -47.02 -38.55 -7.43
CA ALA A 850 -47.56 -38.11 -6.13
C ALA A 850 -47.18 -38.77 -4.78
N GLU A 851 -46.75 -37.88 -3.86
CA GLU A 851 -47.18 -37.75 -2.44
C GLU A 851 -46.85 -38.80 -1.34
N ALA A 852 -46.78 -38.22 -0.12
CA ALA A 852 -46.96 -38.82 1.22
C ALA A 852 -45.73 -39.26 2.06
N ILE A 853 -45.23 -38.27 2.84
CA ILE A 853 -45.03 -38.28 4.31
C ILE A 853 -45.32 -39.62 5.04
N ILE A 854 -44.39 -40.08 5.91
CA ILE A 854 -44.63 -40.37 7.37
C ILE A 854 -43.33 -40.80 8.07
N ASP A 855 -43.14 -40.31 9.30
CA ASP A 855 -42.05 -40.66 10.23
C ASP A 855 -42.07 -42.13 10.72
N ILE A 856 -40.91 -42.63 11.15
CA ILE A 856 -40.81 -43.85 11.96
C ILE A 856 -39.98 -43.59 13.22
N GLU A 857 -40.59 -43.89 14.37
CA GLU A 857 -39.99 -43.85 15.70
C GLU A 857 -40.05 -45.25 16.35
N LYS A 858 -38.98 -45.66 17.04
CA LYS A 858 -38.90 -46.59 18.22
C LYS A 858 -38.04 -47.88 18.14
N LYS A 859 -37.16 -48.00 19.16
CA LYS A 859 -36.83 -49.19 20.00
C LYS A 859 -36.08 -50.38 19.31
N GLU A 860 -35.36 -51.28 20.01
CA GLU A 860 -35.25 -51.58 21.46
C GLU A 860 -33.87 -52.16 21.90
N GLN A 861 -33.77 -52.48 23.20
CA GLN A 861 -32.69 -53.08 24.03
C GLN A 861 -31.94 -54.33 23.44
N GLY A 862 -30.79 -54.84 23.93
CA GLY A 862 -29.85 -54.45 25.01
C GLY A 862 -29.23 -55.69 25.73
N LEU A 863 -27.91 -55.71 26.03
CA LEU A 863 -27.23 -56.57 27.06
C LEU A 863 -25.70 -56.31 27.12
N ALA A 864 -25.09 -56.35 28.32
CA ALA A 864 -23.68 -56.00 28.53
C ALA A 864 -22.98 -56.85 29.62
N ILE A 865 -21.66 -57.06 29.47
CA ILE A 865 -20.76 -57.65 30.48
C ILE A 865 -19.51 -56.76 30.58
N GLY A 866 -19.11 -56.37 31.80
CA GLY A 866 -17.94 -55.52 32.04
C GLY A 866 -16.62 -56.31 32.10
N LEU A 867 -15.52 -55.73 31.60
CA LEU A 867 -14.19 -56.33 31.55
C LEU A 867 -13.22 -55.57 32.48
N SER A 868 -12.47 -56.29 33.33
CA SER A 868 -11.40 -55.72 34.16
C SER A 868 -10.07 -55.63 33.38
N ILE A 869 -9.09 -54.86 33.88
CA ILE A 869 -7.75 -54.75 33.25
C ILE A 869 -7.07 -56.13 33.15
N GLY A 870 -7.21 -56.98 34.16
CA GLY A 870 -6.67 -58.35 34.10
C GLY A 870 -7.38 -59.21 33.06
N GLN A 871 -8.70 -59.10 32.93
CA GLN A 871 -9.44 -59.80 31.87
C GLN A 871 -9.08 -59.27 30.47
N PHE A 872 -8.77 -57.98 30.35
CA PHE A 872 -8.29 -57.35 29.11
C PHE A 872 -6.90 -57.87 28.69
N LEU A 873 -5.94 -57.95 29.62
CA LEU A 873 -4.62 -58.51 29.35
C LEU A 873 -4.68 -60.02 29.04
N HIS A 874 -5.51 -60.78 29.76
CA HIS A 874 -5.80 -62.20 29.48
C HIS A 874 -6.36 -62.41 28.07
N ASN A 875 -7.39 -61.64 27.69
CA ASN A 875 -8.01 -61.72 26.35
C ASN A 875 -7.05 -61.35 25.19
N LEU A 876 -5.93 -60.69 25.49
CA LEU A 876 -4.88 -60.38 24.51
C LEU A 876 -3.66 -61.33 24.59
N GLY A 877 -3.63 -62.27 25.53
CA GLY A 877 -2.47 -63.14 25.79
C GLY A 877 -1.27 -62.43 26.42
N LEU A 878 -1.50 -61.30 27.09
CA LEU A 878 -0.48 -60.40 27.65
C LEU A 878 -0.43 -60.42 29.20
N GLU A 879 -0.81 -61.55 29.80
CA GLU A 879 -0.90 -61.74 31.26
C GLU A 879 0.41 -61.47 32.00
N HIS A 880 1.55 -61.70 31.35
CA HIS A 880 2.89 -61.42 31.89
C HIS A 880 3.13 -59.93 32.23
N LEU A 881 2.25 -59.03 31.81
CA LEU A 881 2.29 -57.60 32.15
C LEU A 881 1.51 -57.26 33.45
N LEU A 882 0.72 -58.20 34.01
CA LEU A 882 -0.04 -57.95 35.25
C LEU A 882 0.86 -57.56 36.43
N GLU A 883 1.98 -58.26 36.63
CA GLU A 883 2.96 -57.92 37.69
C GLU A 883 3.56 -56.50 37.56
N ILE A 884 3.52 -55.91 36.36
CA ILE A 884 4.00 -54.54 36.10
C ILE A 884 2.93 -53.52 36.51
N PHE A 885 1.65 -53.82 36.31
CA PHE A 885 0.53 -52.95 36.70
C PHE A 885 0.19 -53.06 38.21
N ASP A 886 0.23 -54.26 38.79
CA ASP A 886 -0.17 -54.47 40.20
C ASP A 886 0.86 -53.95 41.23
N ARG A 887 2.11 -53.71 40.80
CA ARG A 887 3.21 -53.26 41.68
C ARG A 887 3.06 -51.85 42.28
N GLU A 888 2.14 -51.02 41.80
CA GLU A 888 1.94 -49.65 42.32
C GLU A 888 0.93 -49.53 43.49
N GLN A 889 0.07 -50.52 43.77
CA GLN A 889 -0.89 -50.39 44.89
C GLN A 889 -0.27 -50.49 46.29
N MET A 890 0.96 -51.02 46.43
CA MET A 890 1.57 -51.30 47.74
C MET A 890 2.56 -50.24 48.27
N PHE A 891 2.84 -49.17 47.51
CA PHE A 891 3.86 -48.17 47.87
C PHE A 891 3.29 -46.75 48.03
N SER A 892 2.27 -46.61 48.89
CA SER A 892 1.69 -45.32 49.29
C SER A 892 2.27 -44.74 50.60
N GLY A 893 3.40 -45.24 51.09
CA GLY A 893 4.06 -44.66 52.27
C GLY A 893 5.42 -45.26 52.61
N LEU A 894 6.49 -44.51 52.35
CA LEU A 894 7.56 -44.17 53.31
C LEU A 894 8.62 -43.25 52.68
N THR A 895 9.33 -42.53 53.54
CA THR A 895 10.06 -41.31 53.20
C THR A 895 11.57 -41.53 53.00
N GLU A 896 12.14 -40.76 52.06
CA GLU A 896 13.49 -40.17 52.10
C GLU A 896 14.80 -40.98 51.87
N ILE A 897 15.75 -40.23 51.27
CA ILE A 897 17.22 -40.27 51.42
C ILE A 897 18.09 -41.21 50.53
N LEU A 898 18.70 -40.52 49.53
CA LEU A 898 20.07 -40.63 48.98
C LEU A 898 20.50 -41.69 47.92
N ARG A 899 21.17 -41.11 46.91
CA ARG A 899 22.24 -41.64 46.01
C ARG A 899 21.87 -42.47 44.77
N CYS A 900 21.76 -41.72 43.67
CA CYS A 900 22.65 -41.78 42.49
C CYS A 900 22.74 -43.05 41.62
N THR A 901 22.91 -42.78 40.31
CA THR A 901 23.26 -43.69 39.20
C THR A 901 22.23 -44.70 38.66
N ARG A 902 21.81 -44.40 37.42
CA ARG A 902 21.35 -45.27 36.32
C ARG A 902 19.91 -45.82 36.34
N ARG A 903 19.32 -45.73 35.13
CA ARG A 903 17.99 -46.21 34.70
C ARG A 903 16.78 -45.61 35.42
N THR A 904 16.28 -44.52 34.85
CA THR A 904 14.83 -44.24 34.85
C THR A 904 14.07 -45.44 34.29
N ARG A 905 13.44 -46.23 35.18
CA ARG A 905 12.32 -47.08 34.78
C ARG A 905 11.14 -46.16 34.49
N CYS A 906 10.74 -46.06 33.23
CA CYS A 906 9.49 -45.39 32.87
C CYS A 906 8.31 -46.17 33.46
N LYS A 907 7.31 -45.46 33.97
CA LYS A 907 6.02 -46.05 34.30
C LYS A 907 5.32 -46.47 33.00
N ILE A 908 4.63 -47.61 33.02
CA ILE A 908 3.82 -48.08 31.89
C ILE A 908 2.36 -48.09 32.33
N THR A 909 1.63 -47.07 31.90
CA THR A 909 0.18 -46.95 32.03
C THR A 909 -0.51 -47.27 30.70
N LEU A 910 -1.84 -47.38 30.65
CA LEU A 910 -2.57 -47.79 29.44
C LEU A 910 -2.42 -46.81 28.27
N ASP A 911 -2.34 -45.52 28.57
CA ASP A 911 -2.03 -44.41 27.67
C ASP A 911 -0.59 -44.54 27.09
N VAL A 912 0.41 -44.75 27.95
CA VAL A 912 1.80 -44.98 27.50
C VAL A 912 1.89 -46.23 26.61
N LEU A 913 1.18 -47.32 26.95
CA LEU A 913 1.16 -48.56 26.16
C LEU A 913 0.57 -48.37 24.75
N VAL A 914 -0.32 -47.39 24.57
CA VAL A 914 -0.91 -47.02 23.26
C VAL A 914 0.05 -46.15 22.44
N GLU A 915 0.80 -45.26 23.09
CA GLU A 915 1.76 -44.36 22.45
C GLU A 915 3.08 -45.05 22.04
N MET A 916 3.47 -46.14 22.71
CA MET A 916 4.73 -46.85 22.47
C MET A 916 4.93 -47.30 21.01
N GLY A 917 6.17 -47.10 20.55
CA GLY A 917 6.63 -47.45 19.21
C GLY A 917 6.97 -48.93 19.03
N HIS A 918 7.16 -49.33 17.78
CA HIS A 918 7.33 -50.74 17.39
C HIS A 918 8.59 -51.43 17.96
N LYS A 919 9.63 -50.65 18.31
CA LYS A 919 10.81 -51.14 19.05
C LYS A 919 10.54 -51.29 20.55
N GLU A 920 9.89 -50.29 21.14
CA GLU A 920 9.65 -50.20 22.59
C GLU A 920 8.68 -51.28 23.06
N LEU A 921 7.61 -51.54 22.30
CA LEU A 921 6.70 -52.67 22.54
C LEU A 921 7.43 -54.01 22.53
N LYS A 922 8.43 -54.18 21.65
CA LYS A 922 9.24 -55.40 21.56
C LYS A 922 10.19 -55.56 22.76
N GLU A 923 10.68 -54.46 23.34
CA GLU A 923 11.54 -54.48 24.53
C GLU A 923 10.78 -54.90 25.80
N ILE A 924 9.46 -54.70 25.85
CA ILE A 924 8.58 -55.20 26.94
C ILE A 924 7.92 -56.55 26.63
N GLY A 925 8.37 -57.27 25.59
CA GLY A 925 7.91 -58.62 25.25
C GLY A 925 6.71 -58.71 24.29
N ILE A 926 6.15 -57.58 23.85
CA ILE A 926 4.98 -57.56 22.94
C ILE A 926 5.46 -57.61 21.49
N ASN A 927 5.06 -58.66 20.75
CA ASN A 927 5.32 -58.73 19.32
C ASN A 927 4.37 -57.79 18.56
N ALA A 928 4.85 -56.61 18.19
CA ALA A 928 4.03 -55.48 17.78
C ALA A 928 3.25 -55.67 16.45
N TYR A 929 3.64 -56.63 15.60
CA TYR A 929 2.83 -57.02 14.44
C TYR A 929 1.51 -57.67 14.90
N GLY A 930 0.37 -57.04 14.58
CA GLY A 930 -0.97 -57.53 14.91
C GLY A 930 -1.47 -57.20 16.33
N HIS A 931 -0.59 -57.06 17.33
CA HIS A 931 -1.02 -56.69 18.70
C HIS A 931 -1.32 -55.20 18.85
N ARG A 932 -0.58 -54.29 18.17
CA ARG A 932 -0.76 -52.83 18.36
C ARG A 932 -2.20 -52.37 18.08
N HIS A 933 -2.82 -52.82 16.98
CA HIS A 933 -4.22 -52.49 16.66
C HIS A 933 -5.23 -53.10 17.65
N LYS A 934 -4.93 -54.28 18.20
CA LYS A 934 -5.77 -54.94 19.23
C LYS A 934 -5.66 -54.27 20.59
N ILE A 935 -4.47 -53.79 20.96
CA ILE A 935 -4.23 -52.98 22.16
C ILE A 935 -5.03 -51.68 22.03
N ILE A 936 -4.85 -50.91 20.96
CA ILE A 936 -5.59 -49.65 20.73
C ILE A 936 -7.10 -49.88 20.78
N LYS A 937 -7.67 -50.78 19.95
CA LYS A 937 -9.12 -51.07 19.97
C LYS A 937 -9.63 -51.68 21.27
N GLY A 938 -8.79 -52.42 21.99
CA GLY A 938 -9.16 -53.05 23.25
C GLY A 938 -9.17 -52.05 24.40
N VAL A 939 -8.22 -51.11 24.44
CA VAL A 939 -8.20 -49.97 25.37
C VAL A 939 -9.36 -49.02 25.06
N GLU A 940 -9.62 -48.71 23.79
CA GLU A 940 -10.81 -47.95 23.37
C GLU A 940 -12.11 -48.59 23.90
N ARG A 941 -12.25 -49.92 23.79
CA ARG A 941 -13.40 -50.67 24.34
C ARG A 941 -13.46 -50.65 25.86
N LEU A 942 -12.31 -50.70 26.56
CA LEU A 942 -12.24 -50.61 28.01
C LEU A 942 -12.69 -49.23 28.52
N ILE A 943 -12.28 -48.17 27.81
CA ILE A 943 -12.64 -46.77 28.08
C ILE A 943 -14.11 -46.49 27.71
N SER A 944 -14.67 -47.20 26.73
CA SER A 944 -16.06 -47.06 26.29
C SER A 944 -17.10 -47.74 27.22
N GLY A 945 -16.67 -48.33 28.33
CA GLY A 945 -17.57 -48.98 29.30
C GLY A 945 -18.44 -47.96 30.07
N PRO A 946 -19.68 -48.29 30.49
CA PRO A 946 -20.65 -47.28 30.94
C PRO A 946 -20.36 -46.54 32.26
N GLN A 947 -19.25 -46.83 32.96
CA GLN A 947 -18.92 -46.22 34.26
C GLN A 947 -17.41 -46.01 34.44
N SER A 948 -16.94 -44.80 34.11
CA SER A 948 -15.73 -44.22 34.71
C SER A 948 -15.73 -42.70 34.49
N LEU A 949 -15.91 -41.91 35.56
CA LEU A 949 -15.70 -40.47 35.50
C LEU A 949 -14.18 -40.19 35.53
N ASN A 950 -13.61 -39.80 34.40
CA ASN A 950 -12.29 -39.17 34.39
C ASN A 950 -12.22 -38.07 33.31
N PRO A 951 -12.33 -36.78 33.67
CA PRO A 951 -12.49 -35.68 32.71
C PRO A 951 -11.25 -35.41 31.84
N TYR A 952 -10.13 -36.05 32.12
CA TYR A 952 -8.87 -35.87 31.40
C TYR A 952 -8.73 -36.73 30.13
N LEU A 953 -9.67 -37.62 29.82
CA LEU A 953 -9.63 -38.49 28.62
C LEU A 953 -10.87 -38.40 27.71
N THR A 954 -11.86 -37.57 28.05
CA THR A 954 -13.12 -37.44 27.30
C THR A 954 -13.10 -36.32 26.26
N LEU A 955 -12.26 -36.42 25.22
CA LEU A 955 -12.33 -35.53 24.05
C LEU A 955 -12.15 -36.29 22.73
N ASN A 956 -13.24 -36.90 22.26
CA ASN A 956 -13.36 -37.38 20.89
C ASN A 956 -14.54 -36.67 20.19
N THR A 957 -14.28 -35.53 19.55
CA THR A 957 -15.18 -34.93 18.54
C THR A 957 -14.35 -34.38 17.39
N THR A 958 -14.70 -34.76 16.16
CA THR A 958 -13.88 -34.59 14.96
C THR A 958 -13.96 -33.20 14.30
N ASN A 959 -14.44 -32.15 15.01
CA ASN A 959 -14.65 -30.83 14.40
C ASN A 959 -14.59 -29.61 15.35
N SER A 960 -14.02 -29.73 16.55
CA SER A 960 -14.00 -28.64 17.55
C SER A 960 -12.82 -27.65 17.39
N GLY A 961 -13.08 -26.37 17.66
CA GLY A 961 -12.10 -25.27 17.67
C GLY A 961 -11.28 -25.20 18.97
N THR A 962 -10.74 -24.03 19.32
CA THR A 962 -10.05 -23.82 20.60
C THR A 962 -11.03 -24.00 21.77
N ILE A 963 -10.70 -24.91 22.69
CA ILE A 963 -11.41 -25.13 23.95
C ILE A 963 -10.62 -24.43 25.07
N LEU A 964 -11.33 -23.81 26.00
CA LEU A 964 -10.79 -23.27 27.25
C LEU A 964 -11.29 -24.15 28.40
N ILE A 965 -10.36 -24.72 29.19
CA ILE A 965 -10.66 -25.56 30.35
C ILE A 965 -10.30 -24.77 31.60
N ASP A 966 -11.28 -24.52 32.46
CA ASP A 966 -11.08 -23.78 33.71
C ASP A 966 -10.29 -24.64 34.70
N LEU A 967 -9.14 -24.14 35.18
CA LEU A 967 -8.37 -24.80 36.23
C LEU A 967 -8.93 -24.41 37.61
N SER A 968 -9.03 -25.39 38.51
CA SER A 968 -9.42 -25.15 39.91
C SER A 968 -8.28 -24.45 40.67
N PRO A 969 -8.53 -23.53 41.60
CA PRO A 969 -7.49 -22.96 42.48
C PRO A 969 -6.74 -24.00 43.32
N ASP A 970 -7.37 -25.15 43.60
CA ASP A 970 -6.74 -26.27 44.30
C ASP A 970 -5.85 -27.15 43.39
N ASP A 971 -5.84 -26.88 42.07
CA ASP A 971 -4.99 -27.59 41.12
C ASP A 971 -3.53 -27.10 41.23
N LYS A 972 -2.58 -28.05 41.25
CA LYS A 972 -1.15 -27.74 41.27
C LYS A 972 -0.71 -26.97 40.02
N GLU A 973 -1.37 -27.17 38.89
CA GLU A 973 -1.09 -26.41 37.67
C GLU A 973 -1.57 -24.95 37.79
N PHE A 974 -2.71 -24.70 38.44
CA PHE A 974 -3.16 -23.34 38.76
C PHE A 974 -2.16 -22.65 39.69
N GLN A 975 -1.81 -23.30 40.80
CA GLN A 975 -0.90 -22.74 41.81
C GLN A 975 0.47 -22.41 41.24
N SER A 976 1.03 -23.28 40.39
CA SER A 976 2.31 -23.03 39.71
C SER A 976 2.25 -21.84 38.75
N VAL A 977 1.17 -21.70 37.95
CA VAL A 977 1.01 -20.58 37.02
C VAL A 977 0.75 -19.25 37.76
N GLU A 978 0.01 -19.29 38.88
CA GLU A 978 -0.15 -18.13 39.76
C GLU A 978 1.19 -17.72 40.40
N GLU A 979 1.94 -18.64 41.00
CA GLU A 979 3.24 -18.35 41.64
C GLU A 979 4.24 -17.75 40.64
N GLU A 980 4.38 -18.36 39.46
CA GLU A 980 5.21 -17.85 38.36
C GLU A 980 4.77 -16.43 37.98
N MET A 981 3.47 -16.18 37.85
CA MET A 981 2.93 -14.86 37.49
C MET A 981 3.20 -13.78 38.56
N GLN A 982 3.01 -14.08 39.85
CA GLN A 982 3.35 -13.16 40.94
C GLN A 982 4.87 -12.87 40.95
N SER A 983 5.71 -13.87 40.67
CA SER A 983 7.18 -13.70 40.64
C SER A 983 7.65 -12.67 39.60
N THR A 984 6.88 -12.46 38.52
CA THR A 984 7.26 -11.52 37.44
C THR A 984 7.03 -10.04 37.75
N ILE A 985 6.44 -9.70 38.89
CA ILE A 985 6.16 -8.30 39.26
C ILE A 985 7.47 -7.53 39.44
N ARG A 986 7.54 -6.35 38.80
CA ARG A 986 8.68 -5.42 38.85
C ARG A 986 8.19 -4.00 39.06
N GLU A 987 8.85 -3.27 39.94
CA GLU A 987 8.56 -1.85 40.19
C GLU A 987 8.93 -0.97 38.97
N HIS A 988 8.05 -0.06 38.59
CA HIS A 988 8.20 0.76 37.37
C HIS A 988 9.04 2.01 37.63
N ARG A 989 10.32 2.00 37.23
CA ARG A 989 11.30 3.07 37.47
C ARG A 989 11.23 4.23 36.46
N ASP A 990 10.06 4.84 36.29
CA ASP A 990 9.87 5.92 35.30
C ASP A 990 9.42 7.24 35.95
N GLY A 991 10.41 7.94 36.53
CA GLY A 991 10.34 9.37 36.92
C GLY A 991 9.25 9.80 37.90
N GLY A 992 8.43 8.90 38.44
CA GLY A 992 7.31 9.20 39.34
C GLY A 992 6.04 9.75 38.67
N HIS A 993 6.00 9.93 37.34
CA HIS A 993 4.95 10.70 36.65
C HIS A 993 4.11 9.92 35.63
N ALA A 994 4.46 8.67 35.29
CA ALA A 994 3.85 7.94 34.17
C ALA A 994 3.12 6.62 34.52
N GLY A 995 3.15 6.15 35.77
CA GLY A 995 2.48 4.91 36.17
C GLY A 995 2.23 4.81 37.67
N GLY A 996 1.14 4.16 38.06
CA GLY A 996 0.76 3.84 39.43
C GLY A 996 1.42 2.57 39.96
N VAL A 997 1.66 2.55 41.28
CA VAL A 997 2.38 1.47 41.99
C VAL A 997 1.46 0.26 42.21
N PHE A 998 1.99 -0.94 42.05
CA PHE A 998 1.35 -2.22 42.40
C PHE A 998 2.42 -3.26 42.77
N ASN A 999 2.06 -4.18 43.67
CA ASN A 999 2.97 -5.21 44.19
C ASN A 999 2.41 -6.64 44.09
N ARG A 1000 1.16 -6.81 43.66
CA ARG A 1000 0.47 -8.11 43.58
C ARG A 1000 -0.60 -8.09 42.50
N TYR A 1001 -0.80 -9.23 41.83
CA TYR A 1001 -1.97 -9.47 40.98
C TYR A 1001 -3.04 -10.24 41.76
N SER A 1002 -4.31 -9.95 41.53
CA SER A 1002 -5.42 -10.84 41.92
C SER A 1002 -5.73 -11.72 40.72
N ILE A 1003 -5.38 -13.00 40.77
CA ILE A 1003 -5.76 -13.94 39.72
C ILE A 1003 -7.24 -14.28 39.90
N VAL A 1004 -8.06 -13.96 38.90
CA VAL A 1004 -9.50 -14.20 38.90
C VAL A 1004 -9.81 -15.56 38.30
N LYS A 1005 -9.05 -15.96 37.27
CA LYS A 1005 -9.28 -17.20 36.53
C LYS A 1005 -8.03 -17.63 35.77
N ILE A 1006 -7.74 -18.93 35.73
CA ILE A 1006 -6.77 -19.51 34.78
C ILE A 1006 -7.53 -20.54 33.94
N GLN A 1007 -7.45 -20.39 32.62
CA GLN A 1007 -8.09 -21.29 31.67
C GLN A 1007 -7.03 -21.92 30.78
N LYS A 1008 -6.86 -23.24 30.85
CA LYS A 1008 -5.96 -23.99 29.96
C LYS A 1008 -6.51 -23.99 28.54
N VAL A 1009 -5.68 -23.59 27.59
CA VAL A 1009 -6.00 -23.50 26.17
C VAL A 1009 -5.71 -24.85 25.52
N CYS A 1010 -6.76 -25.50 25.03
CA CYS A 1010 -6.68 -26.78 24.34
C CYS A 1010 -7.07 -26.59 22.87
N ASN A 1011 -6.07 -26.58 21.98
CA ASN A 1011 -6.30 -26.60 20.53
C ASN A 1011 -5.34 -27.61 19.87
N LYS A 1012 -5.87 -28.78 19.53
CA LYS A 1012 -5.13 -29.89 18.91
C LYS A 1012 -4.37 -29.46 17.64
N LYS A 1013 -5.03 -28.73 16.73
CA LYS A 1013 -4.43 -28.27 15.46
C LYS A 1013 -3.34 -27.20 15.63
N LEU A 1014 -3.32 -26.46 16.74
CA LEU A 1014 -2.21 -25.55 17.10
C LEU A 1014 -1.09 -26.31 17.79
N TRP A 1015 -1.42 -27.25 18.68
CA TRP A 1015 -0.45 -28.09 19.38
C TRP A 1015 0.36 -28.96 18.42
N GLU A 1016 -0.30 -29.60 17.45
CA GLU A 1016 0.34 -30.40 16.40
C GLU A 1016 1.33 -29.57 15.57
N ARG A 1017 0.96 -28.34 15.17
CA ARG A 1017 1.84 -27.44 14.42
C ARG A 1017 3.04 -26.95 15.23
N TYR A 1018 2.81 -26.55 16.47
CA TYR A 1018 3.87 -26.16 17.40
C TYR A 1018 4.85 -27.31 17.68
N THR A 1019 4.34 -28.51 17.95
CA THR A 1019 5.18 -29.69 18.21
C THR A 1019 5.92 -30.18 16.97
N HIS A 1020 5.32 -30.08 15.78
CA HIS A 1020 6.01 -30.33 14.50
C HIS A 1020 7.20 -29.38 14.32
N ARG A 1021 6.99 -28.06 14.41
CA ARG A 1021 8.09 -27.10 14.22
C ARG A 1021 9.16 -27.22 15.31
N ARG A 1022 8.78 -27.56 16.55
CA ARG A 1022 9.75 -27.89 17.62
C ARG A 1022 10.64 -29.08 17.27
N LYS A 1023 10.08 -30.09 16.57
CA LYS A 1023 10.82 -31.27 16.11
C LYS A 1023 11.79 -30.91 14.98
N GLU A 1024 11.34 -30.16 13.97
CA GLU A 1024 12.20 -29.65 12.89
C GLU A 1024 13.39 -28.85 13.45
N VAL A 1025 13.14 -27.86 14.32
CA VAL A 1025 14.20 -27.03 14.93
C VAL A 1025 15.17 -27.87 15.79
N SER A 1026 14.69 -28.97 16.37
CA SER A 1026 15.54 -29.92 17.11
C SER A 1026 16.40 -30.76 16.15
N GLU A 1027 15.84 -31.25 15.05
CA GLU A 1027 16.53 -32.04 14.03
C GLU A 1027 17.58 -31.21 13.28
N GLU A 1028 17.25 -29.97 12.90
CA GLU A 1028 18.15 -28.98 12.28
C GLU A 1028 19.36 -28.62 13.19
N ASN A 1029 19.24 -28.77 14.52
CA ASN A 1029 20.27 -28.41 15.49
C ASN A 1029 20.66 -29.58 16.42
N HIS A 1030 21.07 -30.71 15.85
CA HIS A 1030 21.71 -31.82 16.58
C HIS A 1030 20.90 -32.32 17.80
N ASN A 1031 19.59 -32.51 17.64
CA ASN A 1031 18.62 -32.87 18.68
C ASN A 1031 18.52 -31.89 19.86
N HIS A 1032 18.81 -30.61 19.63
CA HIS A 1032 18.63 -29.53 20.61
C HIS A 1032 17.75 -28.42 20.03
N ALA A 1033 16.52 -28.25 20.52
CA ALA A 1033 15.70 -27.10 20.14
C ALA A 1033 16.34 -25.78 20.63
N ASN A 1034 16.69 -24.87 19.71
CA ASN A 1034 17.47 -23.67 20.01
C ASN A 1034 16.76 -22.40 19.51
N GLU A 1035 16.60 -21.43 20.40
CA GLU A 1035 15.94 -20.13 20.19
C GLU A 1035 16.50 -19.32 19.02
N ARG A 1036 17.76 -19.53 18.61
CA ARG A 1036 18.37 -18.82 17.48
C ARG A 1036 17.86 -19.30 16.11
N MET A 1037 17.30 -20.51 16.02
CA MET A 1037 16.83 -21.11 14.76
C MET A 1037 15.32 -20.98 14.53
N LEU A 1038 14.60 -20.45 15.53
CA LEU A 1038 13.17 -20.13 15.50
C LEU A 1038 12.75 -19.20 14.33
N PHE A 1039 13.70 -18.42 13.80
CA PHE A 1039 13.49 -17.38 12.77
C PHE A 1039 14.24 -17.64 11.44
N HIS A 1040 14.96 -18.76 11.32
CA HIS A 1040 15.62 -19.12 10.07
C HIS A 1040 14.56 -19.42 8.99
N GLY A 1041 14.66 -18.72 7.85
CA GLY A 1041 13.68 -18.79 6.75
C GLY A 1041 12.93 -17.49 6.46
N SER A 1042 13.00 -16.46 7.31
CA SER A 1042 12.48 -15.13 6.98
C SER A 1042 13.55 -14.26 6.29
N PRO A 1043 13.37 -13.86 5.01
CA PRO A 1043 14.33 -12.99 4.31
C PRO A 1043 14.51 -11.64 5.00
N PHE A 1044 13.46 -11.16 5.67
CA PHE A 1044 13.41 -9.90 6.41
C PHE A 1044 14.38 -9.89 7.61
N VAL A 1045 14.43 -10.98 8.39
CA VAL A 1045 15.31 -11.08 9.56
C VAL A 1045 16.77 -11.27 9.14
N ASN A 1046 17.02 -12.04 8.07
CA ASN A 1046 18.35 -12.21 7.51
C ASN A 1046 18.93 -10.88 6.99
N ALA A 1047 18.08 -10.02 6.41
CA ALA A 1047 18.47 -8.67 6.02
C ALA A 1047 18.86 -7.79 7.24
N ILE A 1048 18.09 -7.84 8.34
CA ILE A 1048 18.36 -7.06 9.55
C ILE A 1048 19.67 -7.50 10.22
N ILE A 1049 19.93 -8.81 10.32
CA ILE A 1049 21.16 -9.36 10.91
C ILE A 1049 22.41 -8.96 10.10
N HIS A 1050 22.32 -8.93 8.77
CA HIS A 1050 23.46 -8.63 7.90
C HIS A 1050 23.62 -7.15 7.50
N LYS A 1051 22.59 -6.31 7.61
CA LYS A 1051 22.60 -4.92 7.11
C LYS A 1051 22.17 -3.86 8.13
N GLY A 1052 21.73 -4.24 9.32
CA GLY A 1052 21.11 -3.34 10.29
C GLY A 1052 19.65 -3.03 9.98
N PHE A 1053 19.00 -2.30 10.89
CA PHE A 1053 17.57 -1.97 10.82
C PHE A 1053 17.35 -0.65 10.06
N ASP A 1054 16.57 -0.68 8.97
CA ASP A 1054 16.14 0.49 8.19
C ASP A 1054 14.60 0.58 8.18
N GLU A 1055 14.07 1.60 8.85
CA GLU A 1055 12.63 1.81 9.06
C GLU A 1055 11.82 1.91 7.76
N ARG A 1056 12.44 2.30 6.65
CA ARG A 1056 11.74 2.55 5.38
C ARG A 1056 11.19 1.29 4.71
N HIS A 1057 11.65 0.10 5.11
CA HIS A 1057 11.17 -1.18 4.60
C HIS A 1057 10.03 -1.77 5.45
N ALA A 1058 9.63 -1.14 6.55
CA ALA A 1058 8.65 -1.69 7.51
C ALA A 1058 7.18 -1.50 7.10
N TYR A 1059 6.87 -0.61 6.15
CA TYR A 1059 5.48 -0.19 5.86
C TYR A 1059 4.64 -1.20 5.05
N ILE A 1060 5.20 -2.35 4.65
CA ILE A 1060 4.57 -3.31 3.71
C ILE A 1060 4.28 -4.69 4.35
N GLY A 1061 4.65 -4.92 5.61
CA GLY A 1061 4.37 -6.19 6.30
C GLY A 1061 4.25 -6.07 7.82
N GLY A 1062 3.10 -6.48 8.37
CA GLY A 1062 2.68 -6.26 9.76
C GLY A 1062 3.75 -6.39 10.85
N MET A 1063 3.95 -5.31 11.61
CA MET A 1063 5.02 -5.12 12.57
C MET A 1063 4.76 -5.72 13.96
N PHE A 1064 4.82 -7.05 14.16
CA PHE A 1064 4.76 -7.63 15.52
C PHE A 1064 5.79 -8.73 15.85
N GLY A 1065 6.42 -9.37 14.85
CA GLY A 1065 7.34 -10.50 15.07
C GLY A 1065 8.71 -10.17 15.73
N ALA A 1066 9.05 -8.89 15.95
CA ALA A 1066 10.37 -8.48 16.45
C ALA A 1066 10.46 -8.31 17.98
N GLY A 1067 9.33 -8.38 18.70
CA GLY A 1067 9.25 -7.99 20.12
C GLY A 1067 10.07 -8.85 21.10
N ILE A 1068 10.25 -10.14 20.81
CA ILE A 1068 10.90 -11.08 21.75
C ILE A 1068 12.42 -10.90 21.78
N TYR A 1069 13.07 -10.58 20.65
CA TYR A 1069 14.54 -10.53 20.56
C TYR A 1069 15.15 -9.24 21.13
N PHE A 1070 14.43 -8.11 21.06
CA PHE A 1070 14.96 -6.81 21.50
C PHE A 1070 14.68 -6.44 22.96
N ALA A 1071 13.97 -7.30 23.70
CA ALA A 1071 13.73 -7.12 25.13
C ALA A 1071 15.00 -7.15 25.99
N GLU A 1072 16.15 -7.51 25.43
CA GLU A 1072 17.45 -7.48 26.12
C GLU A 1072 18.07 -6.08 26.19
N ASN A 1073 17.87 -5.21 25.18
CA ASN A 1073 18.59 -3.93 25.06
C ASN A 1073 17.74 -2.72 24.60
N SER A 1074 16.45 -2.87 24.31
CA SER A 1074 15.61 -1.76 23.83
C SER A 1074 14.84 -1.07 24.97
N SER A 1075 15.22 0.17 25.31
CA SER A 1075 14.38 1.07 26.10
C SER A 1075 13.11 1.52 25.35
N LYS A 1076 13.07 1.33 24.02
CA LYS A 1076 11.95 1.74 23.14
C LYS A 1076 10.88 0.67 22.94
N SER A 1077 11.13 -0.62 23.20
CA SER A 1077 10.06 -1.63 23.05
C SER A 1077 8.90 -1.40 24.02
N ASN A 1078 9.13 -0.78 25.18
CA ASN A 1078 8.06 -0.34 26.08
C ASN A 1078 7.29 0.88 25.51
N GLN A 1079 7.92 1.73 24.70
CA GLN A 1079 7.22 2.86 24.04
C GLN A 1079 6.29 2.39 22.93
N TYR A 1080 6.57 1.28 22.24
CA TYR A 1080 5.66 0.76 21.23
C TYR A 1080 4.34 0.18 21.78
N VAL A 1081 4.28 -0.11 23.09
CA VAL A 1081 3.01 -0.46 23.79
C VAL A 1081 2.37 0.76 24.49
N TYR A 1082 3.00 1.94 24.37
CA TYR A 1082 2.44 3.24 24.71
C TYR A 1082 2.51 4.13 23.46
N GLY A 1083 1.66 3.83 22.46
CA GLY A 1083 1.70 4.43 21.12
C GLY A 1083 2.00 5.93 21.10
N ILE A 1084 2.80 6.35 20.11
CA ILE A 1084 3.37 7.69 19.96
C ILE A 1084 2.29 8.76 20.18
N GLY A 1085 2.31 9.39 21.35
CA GLY A 1085 1.22 10.26 21.84
C GLY A 1085 0.79 10.02 23.29
N GLY A 1086 1.17 8.90 23.92
CA GLY A 1086 1.02 8.69 25.37
C GLY A 1086 -0.43 8.41 25.81
N GLY A 1087 -0.88 7.17 25.58
CA GLY A 1087 -2.27 6.72 25.80
C GLY A 1087 -2.97 7.20 27.09
N THR A 1088 -4.27 7.42 26.97
CA THR A 1088 -5.13 8.08 27.97
C THR A 1088 -5.53 7.22 29.17
N GLY A 1089 -5.00 6.00 29.30
CA GLY A 1089 -5.46 5.05 30.28
C GLY A 1089 -6.81 4.42 29.95
N CYS A 1090 -7.41 3.76 30.94
CA CYS A 1090 -8.68 3.05 30.82
C CYS A 1090 -9.80 3.94 30.23
N PRO A 1091 -10.44 3.62 29.10
CA PRO A 1091 -11.51 4.45 28.53
C PRO A 1091 -12.71 4.69 29.47
N LEU A 1092 -13.01 3.74 30.36
CA LEU A 1092 -14.11 3.84 31.34
C LEU A 1092 -13.75 4.76 32.54
N HIS A 1093 -12.56 4.59 33.11
CA HIS A 1093 -12.15 5.26 34.36
C HIS A 1093 -11.14 6.40 34.17
N LYS A 1094 -10.63 6.57 32.93
CA LYS A 1094 -9.57 7.52 32.49
C LYS A 1094 -8.29 7.49 33.33
N ASP A 1095 -8.06 6.38 34.03
CA ASP A 1095 -6.87 6.12 34.83
C ASP A 1095 -5.88 5.24 34.05
N ARG A 1096 -4.63 5.70 33.93
CA ARG A 1096 -3.53 4.93 33.34
C ARG A 1096 -3.28 3.64 34.14
N SER A 1097 -3.45 3.65 35.46
CA SER A 1097 -3.20 2.49 36.32
C SER A 1097 -4.45 1.85 36.93
N CYS A 1098 -5.59 2.00 36.25
CA CYS A 1098 -6.90 1.50 36.67
C CYS A 1098 -6.86 0.11 37.33
N TYR A 1099 -7.00 0.11 38.66
CA TYR A 1099 -7.03 -1.07 39.53
C TYR A 1099 -8.39 -1.78 39.55
N MET A 1100 -9.43 -1.18 38.98
CA MET A 1100 -10.82 -1.70 39.03
C MET A 1100 -11.18 -2.66 37.88
N CYS A 1101 -10.43 -2.64 36.77
CA CYS A 1101 -10.75 -3.44 35.59
C CYS A 1101 -9.97 -4.76 35.60
N GLN A 1102 -10.67 -5.87 35.33
CA GLN A 1102 -10.05 -7.15 35.01
C GLN A 1102 -9.34 -7.07 33.65
N ARG A 1103 -8.24 -7.81 33.55
CA ARG A 1103 -7.32 -7.88 32.42
C ARG A 1103 -7.15 -9.34 32.02
N HIS A 1104 -6.74 -9.58 30.79
CA HIS A 1104 -6.46 -10.92 30.27
C HIS A 1104 -5.00 -10.99 29.84
N LEU A 1105 -4.32 -12.08 30.18
CA LEU A 1105 -2.96 -12.40 29.78
C LEU A 1105 -2.95 -13.77 29.12
N LEU A 1106 -2.32 -13.90 27.95
CA LEU A 1106 -2.18 -15.17 27.26
C LEU A 1106 -0.74 -15.69 27.47
N PHE A 1107 -0.60 -16.76 28.24
CA PHE A 1107 0.67 -17.41 28.52
C PHE A 1107 0.93 -18.47 27.43
N CYS A 1108 2.09 -18.38 26.77
CA CYS A 1108 2.42 -19.21 25.61
C CYS A 1108 3.68 -20.06 25.85
N ARG A 1109 3.65 -21.34 25.47
CA ARG A 1109 4.87 -22.12 25.26
C ARG A 1109 5.57 -21.64 23.99
N VAL A 1110 6.88 -21.50 24.07
CA VAL A 1110 7.79 -21.23 22.94
C VAL A 1110 8.76 -22.40 22.78
N THR A 1111 9.30 -22.60 21.57
CA THR A 1111 10.14 -23.75 21.19
C THR A 1111 11.57 -23.67 21.78
N LEU A 1112 11.65 -23.66 23.11
CA LEU A 1112 12.89 -23.67 23.89
C LEU A 1112 13.28 -25.09 24.29
N GLY A 1113 14.49 -25.52 23.93
CA GLY A 1113 15.03 -26.83 24.26
C GLY A 1113 15.66 -26.91 25.64
N LYS A 1114 14.82 -26.79 26.67
CA LYS A 1114 14.95 -27.37 28.03
C LYS A 1114 13.71 -26.99 28.85
N SER A 1115 13.39 -27.76 29.88
CA SER A 1115 12.37 -27.37 30.85
C SER A 1115 12.76 -26.08 31.56
N PHE A 1116 11.78 -25.28 31.97
CA PHE A 1116 11.93 -24.06 32.77
C PHE A 1116 12.35 -24.38 34.23
N LEU A 1117 13.47 -25.09 34.37
CA LEU A 1117 14.05 -25.53 35.65
C LEU A 1117 15.53 -25.17 35.71
N GLN A 1118 15.88 -23.93 35.35
CA GLN A 1118 17.04 -23.21 35.89
C GLN A 1118 17.02 -21.71 35.57
N PHE A 1119 16.83 -20.91 36.64
CA PHE A 1119 17.11 -19.47 36.82
C PHE A 1119 17.75 -18.70 35.64
N SER A 1120 16.94 -17.85 34.97
CA SER A 1120 17.28 -16.47 34.54
C SER A 1120 16.35 -15.88 33.45
N ALA A 1121 15.49 -16.68 32.82
CA ALA A 1121 14.61 -16.27 31.71
C ALA A 1121 13.32 -15.51 32.13
N MET A 1122 13.41 -14.51 33.01
CA MET A 1122 12.24 -13.71 33.46
C MET A 1122 11.90 -12.56 32.49
N LYS A 1123 11.24 -12.82 31.36
CA LYS A 1123 10.61 -11.77 30.51
C LYS A 1123 9.28 -12.22 29.90
N MET A 1124 8.19 -12.18 30.67
CA MET A 1124 6.83 -12.16 30.13
C MET A 1124 6.55 -10.80 29.47
N ALA A 1125 5.92 -10.82 28.29
CA ALA A 1125 5.39 -9.62 27.66
C ALA A 1125 4.01 -9.30 28.26
N HIS A 1126 3.97 -8.34 29.18
CA HIS A 1126 2.72 -7.80 29.74
C HIS A 1126 2.33 -6.52 28.99
N SER A 1127 1.05 -6.34 28.68
CA SER A 1127 0.54 -5.04 28.24
C SER A 1127 0.52 -4.06 29.43
N PRO A 1128 1.25 -2.93 29.38
CA PRO A 1128 1.30 -1.99 30.48
C PRO A 1128 -0.06 -1.40 30.89
N PRO A 1129 -0.14 -0.78 32.07
CA PRO A 1129 -1.35 -0.11 32.51
C PRO A 1129 -1.80 0.98 31.52
N GLY A 1130 -2.98 0.79 30.92
CA GLY A 1130 -3.70 1.84 30.19
C GLY A 1130 -4.31 1.40 28.86
N HIS A 1131 -3.80 0.35 28.22
CA HIS A 1131 -4.46 -0.26 27.06
C HIS A 1131 -5.62 -1.16 27.52
N HIS A 1132 -6.67 -1.24 26.70
CA HIS A 1132 -7.81 -2.13 26.95
C HIS A 1132 -7.75 -3.34 26.05
N SER A 1133 -7.64 -4.51 26.66
CA SER A 1133 -7.95 -5.78 26.03
C SER A 1133 -9.41 -5.76 25.57
N VAL A 1134 -9.61 -5.80 24.25
CA VAL A 1134 -10.91 -5.68 23.62
C VAL A 1134 -11.83 -6.81 24.09
N THR A 1135 -13.01 -6.46 24.59
CA THR A 1135 -14.08 -7.41 24.95
C THR A 1135 -14.70 -8.05 23.71
N GLY A 1136 -14.03 -9.06 23.17
CA GLY A 1136 -14.56 -9.95 22.14
C GLY A 1136 -15.16 -11.22 22.77
N ARG A 1137 -16.40 -11.57 22.43
CA ARG A 1137 -16.91 -12.94 22.64
C ARG A 1137 -16.34 -13.85 21.55
N PRO A 1138 -16.00 -15.11 21.85
CA PRO A 1138 -15.50 -16.03 20.82
C PRO A 1138 -16.59 -16.31 19.78
N SER A 1139 -16.29 -16.00 18.52
CA SER A 1139 -17.04 -16.53 17.37
C SER A 1139 -16.60 -17.98 17.11
N VAL A 1140 -17.50 -18.77 16.50
CA VAL A 1140 -17.22 -20.16 16.14
C VAL A 1140 -15.89 -20.28 15.38
N ASN A 1141 -15.00 -21.15 15.86
CA ASN A 1141 -13.67 -21.50 15.32
C ASN A 1141 -12.43 -20.64 15.68
N GLY A 1142 -12.47 -19.67 16.62
CA GLY A 1142 -11.22 -19.05 17.10
C GLY A 1142 -11.31 -18.09 18.30
N LEU A 1143 -10.20 -17.94 19.03
CA LEU A 1143 -10.01 -16.90 20.06
C LEU A 1143 -9.70 -15.56 19.39
N ALA A 1144 -10.70 -14.69 19.25
CA ALA A 1144 -10.54 -13.35 18.71
C ALA A 1144 -10.35 -12.30 19.83
N LEU A 1145 -9.17 -12.28 20.45
CA LEU A 1145 -8.70 -11.11 21.21
C LEU A 1145 -7.99 -10.17 20.24
N ALA A 1146 -8.29 -8.86 20.26
CA ALA A 1146 -7.73 -7.92 19.28
C ALA A 1146 -6.20 -7.73 19.38
N GLU A 1147 -5.57 -8.27 20.42
CA GLU A 1147 -4.12 -8.30 20.62
C GLU A 1147 -3.43 -9.45 19.85
N TYR A 1148 -4.19 -10.30 19.12
CA TYR A 1148 -3.66 -11.42 18.33
C TYR A 1148 -2.96 -10.99 17.02
N VAL A 1149 -2.06 -10.01 17.08
CA VAL A 1149 -1.28 -9.57 15.92
C VAL A 1149 -0.02 -10.42 15.80
N ILE A 1150 -0.11 -11.45 14.94
CA ILE A 1150 1.00 -12.17 14.30
C ILE A 1150 1.88 -13.01 15.25
N TYR A 1151 1.42 -14.23 15.51
CA TYR A 1151 2.29 -15.41 15.53
C TYR A 1151 1.68 -16.51 14.67
N ARG A 1152 2.46 -17.10 13.76
CA ARG A 1152 2.09 -18.39 13.15
C ARG A 1152 2.22 -19.44 14.26
N GLY A 1153 1.16 -20.21 14.51
CA GLY A 1153 1.08 -21.20 15.61
C GLY A 1153 2.07 -22.37 15.55
N GLU A 1154 3.08 -22.28 14.69
CA GLU A 1154 4.26 -23.12 14.60
C GLU A 1154 5.36 -22.65 15.59
N GLN A 1155 5.47 -21.34 15.83
CA GLN A 1155 6.56 -20.77 16.64
C GLN A 1155 6.26 -20.72 18.15
N ALA A 1156 4.99 -20.56 18.51
CA ALA A 1156 4.50 -20.53 19.89
C ALA A 1156 3.11 -21.16 19.99
N TYR A 1157 2.81 -21.80 21.12
CA TYR A 1157 1.51 -22.37 21.46
C TYR A 1157 0.88 -21.64 22.65
N PRO A 1158 -0.32 -21.05 22.53
CA PRO A 1158 -1.03 -20.48 23.66
C PRO A 1158 -1.46 -21.60 24.60
N GLU A 1159 -1.03 -21.56 25.86
CA GLU A 1159 -1.27 -22.63 26.83
C GLU A 1159 -2.23 -22.24 27.95
N TYR A 1160 -2.17 -21.01 28.46
CA TYR A 1160 -3.12 -20.53 29.47
C TYR A 1160 -3.65 -19.14 29.10
N LEU A 1161 -4.95 -18.93 29.28
CA LEU A 1161 -5.58 -17.61 29.32
C LEU A 1161 -5.85 -17.28 30.79
N ILE A 1162 -5.18 -16.26 31.30
CA ILE A 1162 -5.22 -15.84 32.70
C ILE A 1162 -6.01 -14.54 32.79
N THR A 1163 -7.14 -14.54 33.50
CA THR A 1163 -7.86 -13.33 33.87
C THR A 1163 -7.37 -12.86 35.24
N TYR A 1164 -6.96 -11.61 35.35
CA TYR A 1164 -6.38 -11.05 36.56
C TYR A 1164 -6.71 -9.56 36.75
N GLN A 1165 -6.53 -9.04 37.96
CA GLN A 1165 -6.72 -7.64 38.31
C GLN A 1165 -5.48 -7.12 39.04
N ILE A 1166 -5.14 -5.84 38.85
CA ILE A 1166 -3.99 -5.23 39.52
C ILE A 1166 -4.43 -4.78 40.92
N ILE A 1167 -3.72 -5.23 41.97
CA ILE A 1167 -3.98 -4.82 43.35
C ILE A 1167 -3.15 -3.57 43.65
N LYS A 1168 -3.80 -2.53 44.19
CA LYS A 1168 -3.12 -1.35 44.73
C LYS A 1168 -2.48 -1.73 46.07
N PRO A 1169 -1.24 -1.32 46.39
CA PRO A 1169 -0.66 -1.58 47.70
C PRO A 1169 -1.55 -0.96 48.80
N ASP A 1170 -1.87 -1.73 49.83
CA ASP A 1170 -2.71 -1.26 50.93
C ASP A 1170 -2.05 -0.09 51.65
N SER A 1171 -2.79 1.01 51.82
CA SER A 1171 -2.33 2.19 52.56
C SER A 1171 -2.54 2.00 54.07
N SER A 1172 -2.04 0.89 54.61
CA SER A 1172 -2.25 0.50 56.01
C SER A 1172 -1.13 -0.39 56.59
N THR A 1173 0.12 0.03 56.38
CA THR A 1173 1.24 -0.17 57.32
C THR A 1173 2.17 1.04 57.15
N ASP A 1174 2.50 1.70 58.27
CA ASP A 1174 3.27 2.96 58.32
C ASP A 1174 4.68 2.89 57.69
#